data_AF-V9DEE2-F1
#
_entry.id   AF-V9DEE2-F1
#
_cell.length_a   1.000
_cell.length_b   1.000
_cell.length_c   1.000
_cell.angle_alpha   90.00
_cell.angle_beta   90.00
_cell.angle_gamma   90.00
#
_symmetry.space_group_name_H-M   'P 1'
#
loop_
_entity.id
_entity.type
_entity.pdbx_description
1 polymer ?
#
loop_
_entity_poly.entity_id
_entity_poly.type
_entity_poly.pdbx_seq_one_letter_code
_entity_poly.pdbx_strand_id
1 'polypeptide(L)'
;MRLLTPRSHNELKLTEDFGTEPPPYAILSHTWGPENDEVLFEDLMRNEGTSKVGYSKLLFCATQTAKDGLQYFWVDTCCIDKRSSAELSEAVNSMFQWYARAVKCYVYLSDVHVGSSTTDAQAWLPSFESSRWFTRGWTLQELLAPHSIDFFSADGAFLGNKKTLEPAIHKITKIPIEALRGLPLSQFTVQERLSWAANRHTRRQEDQAYCLFGIFGVFLPLLYGEGQRATERLLREVATSGEVHPPRKDLRTRPALLDRPPKRRKFRQEADLPLEPYAGISATSDKASDLHNDELYYQPLEEHEFRVLILEPGALGTSITGHIQHFNLQNPPTYHALSYVWGTEPSLQRVTINDTTVKITPNLYHALQRVRLIKGTLPVWVDSLCINQSDTTERTAQIQHIGSIYRKASAVLIWLGEEDSTSKAGLNLVRTITDPANLHYEWGDRWWEEHPFRALDSLLVRPWFERGWVIQEAACSKYSTVLCGDGKVYMGNFVMAVSLIQSKLKPLVPKLGQIAKRGDASPLSNFLDSPAARLLDIVNNAFRVDAHGDNVIPKLSLESLVDLSTFSQTTDHRDAIYALLGLANDLVSANRAEDPPVVIPSYEKPVLDVFADFVLHCCQQSGSLDIICRPWAPVPSIGASQNSTDGSFGDGSRRYPSWIVSRDKLPFGEPSYRHRQRLHADSLVGRSGKRTFNAHRGTKPRVSVGRHGDGSFDGTLHARGFVIGRIDQRSTRLASAIITKECLSILCQDIPETQSGIVDIPCALWRTLCADRDQNGDPAPRVYQTAMFHLLHMTSSVSNPNGSTNIHALLSDIDVEEVLDIDVPEHVRNYLMVVGGVVWNRRTFRCNWSFVTDSPLVGLAPQGAKVDDSICILSGCSVPVVLRERPDLAGGGLCHELIGEAFVYGAMDGELFAYGSRERSKIEDVDFVIR
;
A
#
# COMPACT_ATOMS: atom_id res chain seq x y z
N MET A 1 0.89 20.93 -19.56
CA MET A 1 1.90 21.89 -20.05
C MET A 1 1.26 23.06 -20.80
N ARG A 2 1.51 24.32 -20.38
CA ARG A 2 1.14 25.55 -21.12
C ARG A 2 2.25 25.96 -22.09
N LEU A 3 1.89 26.60 -23.21
CA LEU A 3 2.83 27.05 -24.25
C LEU A 3 2.60 28.54 -24.57
N LEU A 4 3.55 29.14 -25.29
CA LEU A 4 3.45 30.47 -25.87
C LEU A 4 3.14 30.39 -27.36
N THR A 5 2.31 31.31 -27.83
CA THR A 5 2.04 31.54 -29.26
C THR A 5 2.13 33.04 -29.57
N PRO A 6 2.67 33.44 -30.73
CA PRO A 6 2.58 34.83 -31.19
C PRO A 6 1.12 35.21 -31.45
N ARG A 7 0.72 36.41 -31.00
CA ARG A 7 -0.59 37.02 -31.31
C ARG A 7 -0.45 38.09 -32.40
N SER A 8 0.62 38.88 -32.36
CA SER A 8 0.98 39.92 -33.32
C SER A 8 2.50 40.16 -33.34
N HIS A 9 3.01 41.11 -34.14
CA HIS A 9 4.44 41.26 -34.47
C HIS A 9 5.38 41.63 -33.30
N ASN A 10 4.87 41.74 -32.06
CA ASN A 10 5.65 41.90 -30.81
C ASN A 10 4.83 41.49 -29.56
N GLU A 11 3.78 40.70 -29.72
CA GLU A 11 2.87 40.33 -28.64
C GLU A 11 2.74 38.81 -28.54
N LEU A 12 2.95 38.29 -27.34
CA LEU A 12 2.93 36.86 -27.02
C LEU A 12 1.72 36.55 -26.13
N LYS A 13 1.07 35.41 -26.40
CA LYS A 13 -0.05 34.92 -25.62
C LYS A 13 0.27 33.55 -25.05
N LEU A 14 -0.03 33.37 -23.76
CA LEU A 14 0.01 32.06 -23.11
C LEU A 14 -1.25 31.26 -23.46
N THR A 15 -1.07 29.97 -23.78
CA THR A 15 -2.18 29.05 -24.06
C THR A 15 -2.83 28.55 -22.77
N GLU A 16 -3.98 27.91 -22.92
CA GLU A 16 -4.48 27.00 -21.89
C GLU A 16 -3.52 25.81 -21.71
N ASP A 17 -3.72 25.06 -20.63
CA ASP A 17 -2.93 23.88 -20.34
C ASP A 17 -3.33 22.71 -21.25
N PHE A 18 -2.37 22.19 -22.03
CA PHE A 18 -2.58 21.06 -22.94
C PHE A 18 -2.48 19.67 -22.27
N GLY A 19 -2.27 19.59 -20.95
CA GLY A 19 -2.13 18.31 -20.25
C GLY A 19 -0.94 17.49 -20.76
N THR A 20 -1.17 16.19 -21.02
CA THR A 20 -0.15 15.18 -21.37
C THR A 20 0.17 15.08 -22.88
N GLU A 21 -0.66 15.71 -23.73
CA GLU A 21 -0.53 15.67 -25.20
C GLU A 21 -0.40 17.08 -25.80
N PRO A 22 0.71 17.81 -25.55
CA PRO A 22 0.93 19.12 -26.15
C PRO A 22 1.13 19.03 -27.68
N PRO A 23 0.66 20.03 -28.46
CA PRO A 23 0.93 20.13 -29.89
C PRO A 23 2.43 20.32 -30.15
N PRO A 24 2.96 20.06 -31.37
CA PRO A 24 4.38 20.25 -31.67
C PRO A 24 4.88 21.66 -31.29
N TYR A 25 5.97 21.72 -30.51
CA TYR A 25 6.50 22.96 -29.96
C TYR A 25 8.03 23.03 -30.02
N ALA A 26 8.56 24.26 -30.02
CA ALA A 26 9.96 24.55 -29.75
C ALA A 26 10.19 24.84 -28.26
N ILE A 27 11.42 24.70 -27.76
CA ILE A 27 11.74 24.98 -26.36
C ILE A 27 12.95 25.88 -26.24
N LEU A 28 12.87 26.90 -25.37
CA LEU A 28 14.00 27.80 -25.12
C LEU A 28 14.84 27.28 -23.95
N SER A 29 16.14 27.14 -24.18
CA SER A 29 17.14 26.98 -23.14
C SER A 29 17.92 28.28 -23.00
N HIS A 30 17.96 28.84 -21.80
CA HIS A 30 18.63 30.11 -21.57
C HIS A 30 19.09 30.23 -20.11
N THR A 31 20.00 31.15 -19.86
CA THR A 31 20.40 31.49 -18.49
C THR A 31 19.60 32.69 -17.98
N TRP A 32 19.02 32.56 -16.78
CA TRP A 32 18.27 33.65 -16.17
C TRP A 32 19.19 34.83 -15.82
N GLY A 33 18.68 36.05 -16.03
CA GLY A 33 19.22 37.29 -15.52
C GLY A 33 18.75 37.59 -14.09
N PRO A 34 18.92 38.83 -13.61
CA PRO A 34 18.29 39.30 -12.38
C PRO A 34 16.77 39.09 -12.41
N GLU A 35 16.18 38.82 -11.25
CA GLU A 35 14.77 38.41 -11.11
C GLU A 35 13.78 39.46 -11.63
N ASN A 36 14.13 40.75 -11.52
CA ASN A 36 13.32 41.86 -12.03
C ASN A 36 13.36 41.99 -13.56
N ASP A 37 14.35 41.36 -14.21
CA ASP A 37 14.57 41.44 -15.65
C ASP A 37 13.89 40.28 -16.40
N GLU A 38 13.59 39.16 -15.74
CA GLU A 38 12.94 38.01 -16.35
C GLU A 38 11.41 38.15 -16.40
N VAL A 39 10.83 37.69 -17.51
CA VAL A 39 9.38 37.63 -17.69
C VAL A 39 8.86 36.39 -16.96
N LEU A 40 8.02 36.60 -15.96
CA LEU A 40 7.38 35.57 -15.16
C LEU A 40 5.97 35.28 -15.68
N PHE A 41 5.39 34.18 -15.20
CA PHE A 41 4.02 33.79 -15.53
C PHE A 41 3.00 34.92 -15.27
N GLU A 42 3.10 35.63 -14.14
CA GLU A 42 2.21 36.75 -13.81
C GLU A 42 2.30 37.90 -14.81
N ASP A 43 3.50 38.20 -15.31
CA ASP A 43 3.71 39.32 -16.23
C ASP A 43 3.00 39.07 -17.56
N LEU A 44 2.92 37.81 -17.99
CA LEU A 44 2.14 37.43 -19.17
C LEU A 44 0.63 37.44 -18.91
N MET A 45 0.20 37.02 -17.72
CA MET A 45 -1.22 37.07 -17.34
C MET A 45 -1.74 38.51 -17.25
N ARG A 46 -0.90 39.46 -16.82
CA ARG A 46 -1.23 40.89 -16.72
C ARG A 46 -0.91 41.69 -17.98
N ASN A 47 -0.25 41.09 -18.97
CA ASN A 47 0.31 41.77 -20.16
C ASN A 47 1.32 42.90 -19.83
N GLU A 48 2.08 42.75 -18.76
CA GLU A 48 3.06 43.74 -18.26
C GLU A 48 4.52 43.37 -18.61
N GLY A 49 4.74 42.16 -19.15
CA GLY A 49 6.08 41.63 -19.42
C GLY A 49 6.87 42.30 -20.54
N THR A 50 6.24 43.10 -21.41
CA THR A 50 6.89 43.75 -22.57
C THR A 50 7.95 44.78 -22.19
N SER A 51 7.88 45.31 -20.97
CA SER A 51 8.84 46.29 -20.43
C SER A 51 10.12 45.66 -19.87
N LYS A 52 10.14 44.34 -19.66
CA LYS A 52 11.27 43.63 -19.04
C LYS A 52 12.33 43.25 -20.08
N VAL A 53 13.60 43.31 -19.66
CA VAL A 53 14.76 43.00 -20.53
C VAL A 53 14.69 41.57 -21.09
N GLY A 54 14.21 40.61 -20.29
CA GLY A 54 14.03 39.21 -20.67
C GLY A 54 13.00 38.97 -21.76
N TYR A 55 12.13 39.94 -22.07
CA TYR A 55 11.14 39.83 -23.15
C TYR A 55 11.80 39.65 -24.52
N SER A 56 13.00 40.23 -24.71
CA SER A 56 13.82 40.05 -25.91
C SER A 56 14.14 38.58 -26.23
N LYS A 57 14.38 37.75 -25.20
CA LYS A 57 14.63 36.30 -25.34
C LYS A 57 13.39 35.56 -25.83
N LEU A 58 12.21 35.98 -25.37
CA LEU A 58 10.93 35.40 -25.80
C LEU A 58 10.64 35.75 -27.26
N LEU A 59 10.88 37.00 -27.67
CA LEU A 59 10.73 37.43 -29.07
C LEU A 59 11.72 36.73 -30.00
N PHE A 60 12.96 36.55 -29.55
CA PHE A 60 13.95 35.73 -30.25
C PHE A 60 13.41 34.30 -30.47
N CYS A 61 12.95 33.65 -29.40
CA CYS A 61 12.42 32.29 -29.48
C CYS A 61 11.20 32.21 -30.41
N ALA A 62 10.27 33.15 -30.31
CA ALA A 62 9.10 33.24 -31.19
C ALA A 62 9.50 33.38 -32.67
N THR A 63 10.50 34.21 -32.96
CA THR A 63 11.02 34.40 -34.32
C THR A 63 11.64 33.12 -34.88
N GLN A 64 12.43 32.40 -34.09
CA GLN A 64 13.05 31.14 -34.54
C GLN A 64 12.02 30.03 -34.70
N THR A 65 11.07 29.94 -33.75
CA THR A 65 9.93 29.00 -33.81
C THR A 65 9.15 29.19 -35.12
N ALA A 66 8.87 30.43 -35.50
CA ALA A 66 8.20 30.74 -36.77
C ALA A 66 9.03 30.36 -38.00
N LYS A 67 10.36 30.59 -37.99
CA LYS A 67 11.26 30.19 -39.10
C LYS A 67 11.30 28.68 -39.31
N ASP A 68 11.21 27.90 -38.24
CA ASP A 68 11.15 26.43 -38.29
C ASP A 68 9.72 25.89 -38.51
N GLY A 69 8.74 26.76 -38.78
CA GLY A 69 7.36 26.36 -39.11
C GLY A 69 6.53 25.86 -37.92
N LEU A 70 6.94 26.18 -36.69
CA LEU A 70 6.24 25.83 -35.46
C LEU A 70 5.36 27.00 -35.00
N GLN A 71 4.23 26.68 -34.38
CA GLN A 71 3.29 27.68 -33.85
C GLN A 71 3.54 27.98 -32.36
N TYR A 72 4.00 26.98 -31.61
CA TYR A 72 4.09 27.03 -30.16
C TYR A 72 5.53 26.89 -29.69
N PHE A 73 5.85 27.56 -28.59
CA PHE A 73 7.12 27.36 -27.90
C PHE A 73 6.95 27.40 -26.37
N TRP A 74 7.92 26.83 -25.66
CA TRP A 74 7.92 26.77 -24.20
C TRP A 74 9.13 27.45 -23.60
N VAL A 75 8.92 28.13 -22.47
CA VAL A 75 9.96 28.77 -21.65
C VAL A 75 9.65 28.60 -20.17
N ASP A 76 10.61 28.09 -19.40
CA ASP A 76 10.51 27.77 -17.97
C ASP A 76 10.20 28.98 -17.07
N THR A 77 10.57 30.19 -17.50
CA THR A 77 10.35 31.42 -16.74
C THR A 77 8.88 31.79 -16.63
N CYS A 78 8.12 31.58 -17.70
CA CYS A 78 6.77 32.13 -17.84
C CYS A 78 5.68 31.13 -18.27
N CYS A 79 6.04 29.90 -18.64
CA CYS A 79 5.07 28.83 -18.91
C CYS A 79 4.70 27.99 -17.67
N ILE A 80 5.40 28.18 -16.55
CA ILE A 80 5.14 27.52 -15.26
C ILE A 80 4.66 28.57 -14.25
N ASP A 81 3.52 28.35 -13.60
CA ASP A 81 3.13 29.11 -12.41
C ASP A 81 3.92 28.61 -11.19
N LYS A 82 5.06 29.26 -10.94
CA LYS A 82 5.96 28.91 -9.84
C LYS A 82 5.39 29.17 -8.44
N ARG A 83 4.22 29.81 -8.32
CA ARG A 83 3.51 30.02 -7.04
C ARG A 83 2.67 28.81 -6.66
N SER A 84 2.26 28.02 -7.65
CA SER A 84 1.66 26.72 -7.42
C SER A 84 2.77 25.71 -7.19
N SER A 85 3.01 25.34 -5.94
CA SER A 85 4.03 24.32 -5.59
C SER A 85 3.73 22.96 -6.24
N ALA A 86 2.45 22.65 -6.46
CA ALA A 86 2.01 21.47 -7.20
C ALA A 86 2.45 21.55 -8.67
N GLU A 87 2.17 22.66 -9.35
CA GLU A 87 2.56 22.85 -10.75
C GLU A 87 4.09 22.92 -10.90
N LEU A 88 4.78 23.58 -9.97
CA LEU A 88 6.24 23.63 -9.94
C LEU A 88 6.84 22.23 -9.76
N SER A 89 6.29 21.42 -8.85
CA SER A 89 6.76 20.05 -8.62
C SER A 89 6.50 19.14 -9.82
N GLU A 90 5.32 19.24 -10.43
CA GLU A 90 5.00 18.52 -11.67
C GLU A 90 5.93 18.94 -12.82
N ALA A 91 6.14 20.24 -12.97
CA ALA A 91 6.97 20.81 -14.03
C ALA A 91 8.43 20.39 -13.92
N VAL A 92 9.01 20.42 -12.71
CA VAL A 92 10.41 19.98 -12.49
C VAL A 92 10.58 18.49 -12.78
N ASN A 93 9.66 17.64 -12.32
CA ASN A 93 9.71 16.21 -12.60
C ASN A 93 9.46 15.88 -14.09
N SER A 94 8.76 16.74 -14.81
CA SER A 94 8.44 16.57 -16.24
C SER A 94 9.43 17.26 -17.18
N MET A 95 10.32 18.12 -16.67
CA MET A 95 11.10 19.05 -17.49
C MET A 95 11.99 18.31 -18.50
N PHE A 96 12.68 17.25 -18.07
CA PHE A 96 13.49 16.43 -18.97
C PHE A 96 12.67 15.86 -20.13
N GLN A 97 11.46 15.36 -19.85
CA GLN A 97 10.57 14.85 -20.88
C GLN A 97 10.06 15.94 -21.81
N TRP A 98 9.79 17.14 -21.28
CA TRP A 98 9.40 18.31 -22.09
C TRP A 98 10.53 18.77 -23.02
N TYR A 99 11.79 18.72 -22.58
CA TYR A 99 12.94 18.97 -23.44
C TYR A 99 13.13 17.84 -24.48
N ALA A 100 12.92 16.57 -24.10
CA ALA A 100 13.04 15.43 -25.00
C ALA A 100 11.99 15.40 -26.12
N ARG A 101 10.76 15.83 -25.82
CA ARG A 101 9.62 15.87 -26.75
C ARG A 101 9.59 17.13 -27.63
N ALA A 102 10.36 18.15 -27.31
CA ALA A 102 10.42 19.37 -28.13
C ALA A 102 10.94 19.05 -29.53
N VAL A 103 10.30 19.61 -30.56
CA VAL A 103 10.73 19.45 -31.96
C VAL A 103 12.10 20.09 -32.16
N LYS A 104 12.32 21.23 -31.50
CA LYS A 104 13.57 21.98 -31.57
C LYS A 104 13.87 22.69 -30.25
N CYS A 105 15.12 22.63 -29.79
CA CYS A 105 15.60 23.40 -28.66
C CYS A 105 16.53 24.53 -29.16
N TYR A 106 16.20 25.76 -28.80
CA TYR A 106 17.04 26.92 -29.07
C TYR A 106 17.82 27.27 -27.80
N VAL A 107 19.14 27.23 -27.84
CA VAL A 107 20.01 27.67 -26.76
C VAL A 107 20.42 29.12 -27.03
N TYR A 108 19.98 30.03 -26.17
CA TYR A 108 20.30 31.45 -26.27
C TYR A 108 21.40 31.83 -25.27
N LEU A 109 22.59 32.13 -25.78
CA LEU A 109 23.78 32.46 -24.98
C LEU A 109 23.93 33.97 -24.84
N SER A 110 23.40 34.52 -23.74
CA SER A 110 23.40 35.97 -23.49
C SER A 110 24.79 36.57 -23.24
N ASP A 111 25.83 35.75 -23.08
CA ASP A 111 27.21 36.15 -22.80
C ASP A 111 28.18 35.87 -23.96
N VAL A 112 27.67 35.46 -25.11
CA VAL A 112 28.46 35.23 -26.33
C VAL A 112 28.00 36.23 -27.39
N HIS A 113 28.92 37.08 -27.86
CA HIS A 113 28.66 38.04 -28.93
C HIS A 113 29.47 37.69 -30.18
N VAL A 114 28.86 37.88 -31.35
CA VAL A 114 29.55 37.76 -32.64
C VAL A 114 29.90 39.17 -33.09
N GLY A 115 31.12 39.61 -32.80
CA GLY A 115 31.58 40.96 -33.14
C GLY A 115 31.43 41.27 -34.63
N SER A 116 31.00 42.48 -34.97
CA SER A 116 30.63 42.89 -36.33
C SER A 116 31.82 43.05 -37.31
N SER A 117 33.07 42.85 -36.88
CA SER A 117 34.26 43.13 -37.70
C SER A 117 35.45 42.18 -37.52
N THR A 118 35.25 40.85 -37.51
CA THR A 118 36.39 39.90 -37.47
C THR A 118 36.43 39.02 -38.72
N THR A 119 37.61 38.90 -39.31
CA THR A 119 37.93 38.06 -40.48
C THR A 119 38.02 36.56 -40.14
N ASP A 120 37.82 36.20 -38.86
CA ASP A 120 37.87 34.84 -38.36
C ASP A 120 36.46 34.32 -38.04
N ALA A 121 36.02 33.31 -38.79
CA ALA A 121 34.69 32.71 -38.70
C ALA A 121 34.38 32.03 -37.33
N GLN A 122 35.39 31.86 -36.47
CA GLN A 122 35.24 31.25 -35.14
C GLN A 122 35.73 32.13 -33.97
N ALA A 123 35.85 33.45 -34.16
CA ALA A 123 36.27 34.37 -33.09
C ALA A 123 35.38 34.32 -31.83
N TRP A 124 34.13 33.84 -31.95
CA TRP A 124 33.18 33.66 -30.85
C TRP A 124 33.41 32.36 -30.05
N LEU A 125 34.19 31.40 -30.57
CA LEU A 125 34.36 30.07 -29.97
C LEU A 125 34.98 30.12 -28.56
N PRO A 126 35.98 30.96 -28.25
CA PRO A 126 36.48 31.08 -26.88
C PRO A 126 35.40 31.55 -25.88
N SER A 127 34.57 32.53 -26.28
CA SER A 127 33.45 33.01 -25.45
C SER A 127 32.37 31.94 -25.27
N PHE A 128 32.13 31.12 -26.30
CA PHE A 128 31.27 29.94 -26.20
C PHE A 128 31.84 28.91 -25.21
N GLU A 129 33.13 28.59 -25.28
CA GLU A 129 33.77 27.65 -24.35
C GLU A 129 33.72 28.13 -22.89
N SER A 130 33.74 29.44 -22.67
CA SER A 130 33.62 30.06 -21.34
C SER A 130 32.20 30.43 -20.93
N SER A 131 31.17 30.12 -21.73
CA SER A 131 29.83 30.60 -21.46
C SER A 131 29.28 30.06 -20.14
N ARG A 132 28.63 30.94 -19.38
CA ARG A 132 27.93 30.61 -18.13
C ARG A 132 26.87 29.53 -18.32
N TRP A 133 26.36 29.32 -19.54
CA TRP A 133 25.38 28.28 -19.82
C TRP A 133 25.90 26.88 -19.47
N PHE A 134 27.18 26.60 -19.69
CA PHE A 134 27.79 25.29 -19.37
C PHE A 134 28.01 25.05 -17.87
N THR A 135 27.91 26.10 -17.04
CA THR A 135 28.13 26.02 -15.59
C THR A 135 26.84 26.07 -14.79
N ARG A 136 25.65 26.06 -15.42
CA ARG A 136 24.35 26.00 -14.74
C ARG A 136 23.88 24.55 -14.58
N GLY A 137 23.28 24.22 -13.43
CA GLY A 137 22.77 22.86 -13.17
C GLY A 137 21.69 22.41 -14.15
N TRP A 138 20.61 23.20 -14.28
CA TRP A 138 19.45 22.90 -15.11
C TRP A 138 19.78 22.72 -16.60
N THR A 139 20.76 23.45 -17.14
CA THR A 139 21.14 23.35 -18.56
C THR A 139 21.77 22.00 -18.91
N LEU A 140 22.10 21.15 -17.94
CA LEU A 140 22.57 19.78 -18.20
C LEU A 140 21.48 18.92 -18.83
N GLN A 141 20.27 18.92 -18.25
CA GLN A 141 19.15 18.19 -18.84
C GLN A 141 18.67 18.85 -20.13
N GLU A 142 18.76 20.18 -20.25
CA GLU A 142 18.44 20.93 -21.48
C GLU A 142 19.43 20.61 -22.61
N LEU A 143 20.67 20.21 -22.28
CA LEU A 143 21.65 19.71 -23.25
C LEU A 143 21.40 18.25 -23.64
N LEU A 144 21.07 17.39 -22.68
CA LEU A 144 21.00 15.94 -22.88
C LEU A 144 19.66 15.48 -23.46
N ALA A 145 18.55 16.03 -22.99
CA ALA A 145 17.22 15.55 -23.31
C ALA A 145 16.78 15.82 -24.77
N PRO A 146 16.97 17.03 -25.35
CA PRO A 146 16.51 17.29 -26.71
C PRO A 146 17.31 16.54 -27.77
N HIS A 147 16.58 16.06 -28.79
CA HIS A 147 17.15 15.43 -29.97
C HIS A 147 17.80 16.44 -30.94
N SER A 148 17.31 17.69 -30.95
CA SER A 148 17.78 18.76 -31.84
C SER A 148 18.03 20.05 -31.05
N ILE A 149 19.27 20.53 -31.05
CA ILE A 149 19.69 21.77 -30.36
C ILE A 149 20.45 22.67 -31.32
N ASP A 150 20.04 23.93 -31.40
CA ASP A 150 20.69 25.01 -32.14
C ASP A 150 21.16 26.11 -31.16
N PHE A 151 22.44 26.49 -31.23
CA PHE A 151 23.06 27.50 -30.37
C PHE A 151 23.10 28.86 -31.05
N PHE A 152 22.73 29.90 -30.30
CA PHE A 152 22.68 31.29 -30.76
C PHE A 152 23.40 32.24 -29.81
N SER A 153 24.01 33.27 -30.39
CA SER A 153 24.63 34.37 -29.66
C SER A 153 23.59 35.32 -29.05
N ALA A 154 24.05 36.22 -28.19
CA ALA A 154 23.26 37.31 -27.64
C ALA A 154 22.74 38.28 -28.72
N ASP A 155 23.36 38.29 -29.90
CA ASP A 155 22.95 39.08 -31.06
C ASP A 155 21.96 38.30 -31.98
N GLY A 156 21.59 37.08 -31.59
CA GLY A 156 20.73 36.19 -32.36
C GLY A 156 21.41 35.48 -33.53
N ALA A 157 22.74 35.54 -33.63
CA ALA A 157 23.50 34.85 -34.68
C ALA A 157 23.61 33.35 -34.40
N PHE A 158 23.42 32.52 -35.44
CA PHE A 158 23.55 31.06 -35.32
C PHE A 158 25.03 30.65 -35.21
N LEU A 159 25.37 29.93 -34.14
CA LEU A 159 26.74 29.50 -33.85
C LEU A 159 27.02 28.07 -34.31
N GLY A 160 25.98 27.24 -34.35
CA GLY A 160 26.07 25.83 -34.71
C GLY A 160 25.01 24.99 -34.01
N ASN A 161 24.92 23.71 -34.35
CA ASN A 161 24.03 22.76 -33.71
C ASN A 161 24.81 21.76 -32.84
N LYS A 162 24.09 20.95 -32.06
CA LYS A 162 24.67 19.93 -31.16
C LYS A 162 25.69 19.03 -31.84
N LYS A 163 25.48 18.68 -33.12
CA LYS A 163 26.38 17.82 -33.90
C LYS A 163 27.62 18.56 -34.37
N THR A 164 27.48 19.79 -34.87
CA THR A 164 28.64 20.58 -35.34
C THR A 164 29.54 21.03 -34.19
N LEU A 165 28.99 21.20 -32.99
CA LEU A 165 29.70 21.64 -31.79
C LEU A 165 30.01 20.50 -30.82
N GLU A 166 29.75 19.24 -31.19
CA GLU A 166 30.00 18.07 -30.32
C GLU A 166 31.44 18.02 -29.75
N PRO A 167 32.52 18.37 -30.49
CA PRO A 167 33.87 18.29 -29.93
C PRO A 167 34.11 19.36 -28.86
N ALA A 168 33.59 20.57 -29.08
CA ALA A 168 33.68 21.67 -28.11
C ALA A 168 32.85 21.36 -26.86
N ILE A 169 31.61 20.89 -27.04
CA ILE A 169 30.71 20.53 -25.92
C ILE A 169 31.32 19.39 -25.10
N HIS A 170 31.86 18.35 -25.74
CA HIS A 170 32.56 17.26 -25.05
C HIS A 170 33.78 17.77 -24.28
N LYS A 171 34.60 18.64 -24.89
CA LYS A 171 35.79 19.24 -24.24
C LYS A 171 35.42 20.02 -22.98
N ILE A 172 34.35 20.82 -23.02
CA ILE A 172 33.87 21.65 -21.89
C ILE A 172 33.24 20.78 -20.80
N THR A 173 32.28 19.93 -21.17
CA THR A 173 31.39 19.24 -20.20
C THR A 173 31.90 17.88 -19.75
N LYS A 174 32.86 17.29 -20.48
CA LYS A 174 33.34 15.90 -20.34
C LYS A 174 32.27 14.83 -20.56
N ILE A 175 31.10 15.20 -21.07
CA ILE A 175 30.02 14.27 -21.43
C ILE A 175 30.44 13.48 -22.68
N PRO A 176 30.38 12.14 -22.67
CA PRO A 176 30.72 11.32 -23.84
C PRO A 176 29.93 11.70 -25.08
N ILE A 177 30.56 11.64 -26.26
CA ILE A 177 29.92 12.02 -27.53
C ILE A 177 28.69 11.15 -27.80
N GLU A 178 28.72 9.89 -27.37
CA GLU A 178 27.61 8.95 -27.47
C GLU A 178 26.38 9.43 -26.69
N ALA A 179 26.56 9.99 -25.48
CA ALA A 179 25.47 10.59 -24.71
C ALA A 179 24.93 11.85 -25.42
N LEU A 180 25.81 12.69 -25.98
CA LEU A 180 25.40 13.86 -26.76
C LEU A 180 24.61 13.48 -28.02
N ARG A 181 24.88 12.32 -28.61
CA ARG A 181 24.16 11.78 -29.78
C ARG A 181 22.86 11.04 -29.43
N GLY A 182 22.49 10.97 -28.14
CA GLY A 182 21.22 10.41 -27.67
C GLY A 182 21.27 8.92 -27.31
N LEU A 183 22.45 8.36 -27.02
CA LEU A 183 22.52 7.03 -26.43
C LEU A 183 21.75 7.01 -25.10
N PRO A 184 20.92 5.99 -24.81
CA PRO A 184 20.15 5.94 -23.57
C PRO A 184 21.04 6.15 -22.33
N LEU A 185 20.64 7.08 -21.46
CA LEU A 185 21.47 7.50 -20.33
C LEU A 185 21.75 6.37 -19.32
N SER A 186 20.87 5.36 -19.25
CA SER A 186 21.04 4.15 -18.45
C SER A 186 22.26 3.29 -18.85
N GLN A 187 22.85 3.52 -20.04
CA GLN A 187 24.08 2.87 -20.45
C GLN A 187 25.34 3.47 -19.82
N PHE A 188 25.20 4.64 -19.19
CA PHE A 188 26.28 5.30 -18.45
C PHE A 188 26.09 5.04 -16.96
N THR A 189 27.20 4.77 -16.27
CA THR A 189 27.17 4.51 -14.84
C THR A 189 26.63 5.70 -14.06
N VAL A 190 26.11 5.44 -12.86
CA VAL A 190 25.68 6.49 -11.93
C VAL A 190 26.80 7.51 -11.71
N GLN A 191 28.04 7.04 -11.51
CA GLN A 191 29.19 7.91 -11.28
C GLN A 191 29.51 8.78 -12.51
N GLU A 192 29.44 8.24 -13.73
CA GLU A 192 29.62 9.03 -14.95
C GLU A 192 28.55 10.13 -15.05
N ARG A 193 27.28 9.80 -14.82
CA ARG A 193 26.19 10.78 -14.90
C ARG A 193 26.27 11.86 -13.82
N LEU A 194 26.64 11.49 -12.59
CA LEU A 194 26.93 12.47 -11.53
C LEU A 194 28.10 13.37 -11.89
N SER A 195 29.15 12.84 -12.54
CA SER A 195 30.33 13.63 -12.92
C SER A 195 30.00 14.75 -13.92
N TRP A 196 28.97 14.58 -14.76
CA TRP A 196 28.53 15.60 -15.71
C TRP A 196 27.93 16.84 -15.04
N ALA A 197 27.51 16.71 -13.78
CA ALA A 197 26.98 17.79 -12.96
C ALA A 197 28.05 18.46 -12.07
N ALA A 198 29.24 17.88 -11.93
CA ALA A 198 30.22 18.26 -10.92
C ALA A 198 30.69 19.72 -11.00
N ASN A 199 30.78 20.28 -12.21
CA ASN A 199 31.22 21.68 -12.44
C ASN A 199 30.06 22.66 -12.63
N ARG A 200 28.83 22.24 -12.27
CA ARG A 200 27.61 23.02 -12.48
C ARG A 200 27.03 23.52 -11.15
N HIS A 201 26.44 24.72 -11.19
CA HIS A 201 25.96 25.45 -10.03
C HIS A 201 24.48 25.82 -10.19
N THR A 202 23.75 25.81 -9.08
CA THR A 202 22.34 26.19 -8.98
C THR A 202 22.17 27.34 -7.97
N ARG A 203 21.03 28.05 -8.04
CA ARG A 203 20.76 29.18 -7.11
C ARG A 203 20.37 28.67 -5.72
N ARG A 204 19.56 27.61 -5.65
CA ARG A 204 19.24 26.90 -4.41
C ARG A 204 20.10 25.64 -4.30
N GLN A 205 20.43 25.22 -3.08
CA GLN A 205 21.33 24.09 -2.85
C GLN A 205 20.70 22.77 -3.31
N GLU A 206 19.42 22.59 -3.01
CA GLU A 206 18.59 21.43 -3.35
C GLU A 206 18.39 21.24 -4.86
N ASP A 207 18.44 22.32 -5.66
CA ASP A 207 18.35 22.25 -7.12
C ASP A 207 19.52 21.47 -7.74
N GLN A 208 20.65 21.31 -7.03
CA GLN A 208 21.76 20.46 -7.47
C GLN A 208 21.30 19.00 -7.66
N ALA A 209 20.34 18.54 -6.86
CA ALA A 209 19.74 17.23 -7.00
C ALA A 209 18.55 17.25 -7.98
N TYR A 210 17.67 18.26 -7.87
CA TYR A 210 16.44 18.31 -8.67
C TYR A 210 16.72 18.38 -10.17
N CYS A 211 17.79 19.08 -10.58
CA CYS A 211 18.16 19.16 -11.98
C CYS A 211 18.63 17.82 -12.60
N LEU A 212 18.83 16.79 -11.76
CA LEU A 212 19.27 15.45 -12.19
C LEU A 212 18.13 14.42 -12.22
N PHE A 213 16.91 14.77 -11.79
CA PHE A 213 15.80 13.82 -11.72
C PHE A 213 15.54 13.11 -13.04
N GLY A 214 15.40 13.87 -14.13
CA GLY A 214 15.21 13.28 -15.45
C GLY A 214 16.44 12.58 -16.04
N ILE A 215 17.65 12.94 -15.61
CA ILE A 215 18.89 12.25 -16.03
C ILE A 215 18.97 10.85 -15.42
N PHE A 216 18.48 10.69 -14.19
CA PHE A 216 18.38 9.43 -13.48
C PHE A 216 17.03 8.72 -13.66
N GLY A 217 16.07 9.35 -14.34
CA GLY A 217 14.73 8.78 -14.55
C GLY A 217 13.95 8.59 -13.26
N VAL A 218 14.16 9.44 -12.25
CA VAL A 218 13.47 9.36 -10.96
C VAL A 218 12.37 10.42 -10.84
N PHE A 219 11.30 10.09 -10.12
CA PHE A 219 10.25 11.03 -9.75
C PHE A 219 10.28 11.25 -8.25
N LEU A 220 10.53 12.47 -7.82
CA LEU A 220 10.76 12.80 -6.41
C LEU A 220 10.06 14.12 -6.06
N PRO A 221 9.42 14.24 -4.87
CA PRO A 221 8.80 15.50 -4.45
C PRO A 221 9.86 16.61 -4.29
N LEU A 222 9.53 17.87 -4.58
CA LEU A 222 10.40 19.01 -4.28
C LEU A 222 10.18 19.49 -2.85
N LEU A 223 11.24 19.48 -2.03
CA LEU A 223 11.22 19.96 -0.66
C LEU A 223 12.21 21.13 -0.52
N TYR A 224 11.83 22.31 -1.03
CA TYR A 224 12.66 23.51 -0.90
C TYR A 224 12.91 23.82 0.58
N GLY A 225 14.19 23.96 0.98
CA GLY A 225 14.65 24.02 2.37
C GLY A 225 15.28 22.72 2.92
N GLU A 226 15.27 21.60 2.17
CA GLU A 226 15.92 20.36 2.61
C GLU A 226 17.46 20.37 2.50
N GLY A 227 18.02 21.30 1.72
CA GLY A 227 19.46 21.49 1.53
C GLY A 227 20.14 20.27 0.90
N GLN A 228 21.29 19.85 1.44
CA GLN A 228 22.06 18.72 0.90
C GLN A 228 21.32 17.37 0.96
N ARG A 229 20.30 17.25 1.82
CA ARG A 229 19.46 16.04 1.94
C ARG A 229 18.73 15.69 0.64
N ALA A 230 18.49 16.68 -0.23
CA ALA A 230 17.95 16.44 -1.58
C ALA A 230 18.84 15.49 -2.39
N THR A 231 20.17 15.64 -2.26
CA THR A 231 21.15 14.81 -2.95
C THR A 231 21.17 13.39 -2.37
N GLU A 232 21.10 13.26 -1.05
CA GLU A 232 21.03 11.95 -0.39
C GLU A 232 19.77 11.17 -0.80
N ARG A 233 18.64 11.88 -0.91
CA ARG A 233 17.37 11.31 -1.36
C ARG A 233 17.43 10.86 -2.81
N LEU A 234 18.01 11.68 -3.69
CA LEU A 234 18.29 11.30 -5.07
C LEU A 234 19.17 10.04 -5.13
N LEU A 235 20.30 10.02 -4.43
CA LEU A 235 21.23 8.88 -4.47
C LEU A 235 20.60 7.61 -3.90
N ARG A 236 19.78 7.71 -2.85
CA ARG A 236 19.03 6.58 -2.30
C ARG A 236 18.02 6.06 -3.31
N GLU A 237 17.30 6.94 -3.99
CA GLU A 237 16.36 6.54 -5.04
C GLU A 237 17.10 5.84 -6.18
N VAL A 238 18.20 6.43 -6.67
CA VAL A 238 19.06 5.83 -7.71
C VAL A 238 19.60 4.46 -7.29
N ALA A 239 20.01 4.29 -6.03
CA ALA A 239 20.48 3.00 -5.51
C ALA A 239 19.34 1.97 -5.39
N THR A 240 18.13 2.41 -5.06
CA THR A 240 16.94 1.55 -4.94
C THR A 240 16.39 1.14 -6.31
N SER A 241 16.60 1.98 -7.33
CA SER A 241 16.25 1.74 -8.74
C SER A 241 17.15 0.70 -9.44
N GLY A 242 18.17 0.16 -8.77
CA GLY A 242 18.85 -1.07 -9.18
C GLY A 242 19.65 -1.01 -10.49
N GLU A 243 20.40 0.06 -10.75
CA GLU A 243 21.29 0.11 -11.91
C GLU A 243 22.52 -0.80 -11.76
N VAL A 244 22.45 -1.97 -12.39
CA VAL A 244 23.57 -2.91 -12.52
C VAL A 244 24.57 -2.39 -13.57
N HIS A 245 25.86 -2.32 -13.21
CA HIS A 245 26.95 -2.05 -14.16
C HIS A 245 27.01 -3.11 -15.27
N PRO A 246 26.88 -2.76 -16.56
CA PRO A 246 27.22 -3.68 -17.63
C PRO A 246 28.72 -3.59 -17.94
N PRO A 247 29.42 -4.71 -18.16
CA PRO A 247 30.79 -4.70 -18.65
C PRO A 247 30.79 -4.26 -20.13
N ARG A 248 31.65 -3.29 -20.48
CA ARG A 248 31.86 -2.88 -21.88
C ARG A 248 32.35 -4.07 -22.71
N LYS A 249 31.62 -4.41 -23.79
CA LYS A 249 32.17 -5.16 -24.92
C LYS A 249 31.75 -4.55 -26.26
N ASP A 250 32.80 -4.44 -27.08
CA ASP A 250 32.96 -3.91 -28.42
C ASP A 250 31.77 -3.82 -29.40
N LEU A 251 31.79 -2.68 -30.10
CA LEU A 251 30.99 -2.32 -31.27
C LEU A 251 31.10 -3.35 -32.41
N ARG A 252 29.95 -3.61 -33.07
CA ARG A 252 29.84 -3.75 -34.54
C ARG A 252 28.37 -3.66 -35.02
N THR A 253 28.05 -2.48 -35.58
CA THR A 253 27.24 -2.20 -36.78
C THR A 253 26.03 -3.08 -37.15
N ARG A 254 24.84 -2.46 -37.29
CA ARG A 254 24.01 -2.41 -38.53
C ARG A 254 22.76 -1.48 -38.39
N PRO A 255 22.20 -0.95 -39.50
CA PRO A 255 21.56 0.37 -39.54
C PRO A 255 20.03 0.38 -39.68
N ALA A 256 19.50 1.61 -39.54
CA ALA A 256 18.11 2.06 -39.48
C ALA A 256 17.23 1.74 -40.71
N LEU A 257 15.92 1.60 -40.45
CA LEU A 257 14.84 1.70 -41.44
C LEU A 257 13.82 2.75 -40.98
N LEU A 258 13.79 3.86 -41.72
CA LEU A 258 12.73 4.86 -41.77
C LEU A 258 11.58 4.33 -42.63
N ASP A 259 10.32 4.53 -42.23
CA ASP A 259 9.27 4.87 -43.19
C ASP A 259 8.00 5.53 -42.57
N ARG A 260 7.83 6.80 -42.96
CA ARG A 260 6.64 7.59 -43.38
C ARG A 260 5.27 7.53 -42.66
N PRO A 261 4.58 8.69 -42.49
CA PRO A 261 3.23 8.78 -41.95
C PRO A 261 2.12 8.69 -43.03
N PRO A 262 0.90 8.22 -42.70
CA PRO A 262 -0.23 8.29 -43.62
C PRO A 262 -1.04 9.60 -43.47
N LYS A 263 -1.73 9.89 -44.58
CA LYS A 263 -2.28 11.18 -45.01
C LYS A 263 -3.68 11.51 -44.45
N ARG A 264 -3.94 12.82 -44.34
CA ARG A 264 -5.25 13.46 -44.16
C ARG A 264 -6.31 13.00 -45.18
N ARG A 265 -7.55 12.85 -44.73
CA ARG A 265 -8.77 12.92 -45.56
C ARG A 265 -9.70 14.03 -45.05
N LYS A 266 -10.07 14.92 -45.96
CA LYS A 266 -11.15 15.92 -45.86
C LYS A 266 -12.47 15.31 -46.35
N PHE A 267 -13.60 15.92 -45.95
CA PHE A 267 -14.97 15.98 -46.53
C PHE A 267 -15.98 15.82 -45.37
N ARG A 268 -17.10 16.54 -45.26
CA ARG A 268 -17.74 17.66 -45.97
C ARG A 268 -18.83 18.21 -45.02
N GLN A 269 -19.17 19.47 -45.19
CA GLN A 269 -20.19 20.23 -44.45
C GLN A 269 -21.54 20.20 -45.21
N GLU A 270 -22.64 20.62 -44.54
CA GLU A 270 -24.05 20.83 -44.98
C GLU A 270 -25.05 19.78 -44.40
N ALA A 271 -26.27 20.09 -43.96
CA ALA A 271 -27.01 21.35 -43.75
C ALA A 271 -28.29 21.08 -42.90
N ASP A 272 -28.95 22.18 -42.56
CA ASP A 272 -30.05 22.47 -41.63
C ASP A 272 -31.48 21.93 -41.92
N LEU A 273 -32.23 21.77 -40.80
CA LEU A 273 -33.67 22.06 -40.52
C LEU A 273 -34.80 21.13 -41.09
N PRO A 274 -36.06 21.12 -40.53
CA PRO A 274 -36.63 21.91 -39.41
C PRO A 274 -37.46 21.11 -38.35
N LEU A 275 -37.77 21.85 -37.27
CA LEU A 275 -38.76 21.60 -36.20
C LEU A 275 -40.23 21.74 -36.68
N GLU A 276 -41.16 21.15 -35.89
CA GLU A 276 -42.49 21.65 -35.43
C GLU A 276 -43.52 20.48 -35.27
N PRO A 277 -44.68 20.60 -34.57
CA PRO A 277 -44.86 20.58 -33.10
C PRO A 277 -46.13 19.75 -32.67
N TYR A 278 -46.67 19.99 -31.46
CA TYR A 278 -47.95 19.49 -30.86
C TYR A 278 -47.91 18.09 -30.23
N ALA A 279 -48.58 17.77 -29.11
CA ALA A 279 -49.36 18.48 -28.10
C ALA A 279 -49.42 17.55 -26.87
N GLY A 280 -49.57 18.10 -25.66
CA GLY A 280 -49.77 17.30 -24.45
C GLY A 280 -51.16 16.67 -24.35
N ILE A 281 -51.30 15.70 -23.43
CA ILE A 281 -52.45 15.52 -22.53
C ILE A 281 -52.09 14.52 -21.42
N SER A 282 -52.36 14.98 -20.18
CA SER A 282 -52.73 14.32 -18.93
C SER A 282 -52.68 12.79 -18.75
N ALA A 283 -52.15 12.45 -17.57
CA ALA A 283 -52.27 11.21 -16.82
C ALA A 283 -53.67 10.56 -16.83
N THR A 284 -53.68 9.23 -16.88
CA THR A 284 -54.60 8.37 -16.12
C THR A 284 -53.89 7.08 -15.71
N SER A 285 -54.10 6.71 -14.46
CA SER A 285 -53.76 5.41 -13.87
C SER A 285 -54.62 4.31 -14.49
N ASP A 286 -54.02 3.19 -14.89
CA ASP A 286 -54.58 1.88 -14.53
C ASP A 286 -53.67 0.70 -14.90
N LYS A 287 -53.57 -0.19 -13.91
CA LYS A 287 -53.44 -1.66 -14.00
C LYS A 287 -52.18 -2.27 -14.62
N ALA A 288 -51.35 -2.71 -13.68
CA ALA A 288 -50.37 -3.78 -13.83
C ALA A 288 -50.96 -4.99 -14.59
N SER A 289 -50.38 -5.27 -15.75
CA SER A 289 -50.43 -6.57 -16.41
C SER A 289 -49.00 -6.92 -16.82
N ASP A 290 -48.57 -8.09 -16.36
CA ASP A 290 -47.54 -8.96 -16.93
C ASP A 290 -46.34 -8.29 -17.61
N LEU A 291 -45.26 -8.09 -16.83
CA LEU A 291 -43.92 -7.91 -17.38
C LEU A 291 -43.07 -9.09 -16.95
N HIS A 292 -42.77 -9.95 -17.92
CA HIS A 292 -41.74 -10.98 -17.85
C HIS A 292 -40.47 -10.42 -17.19
N ASN A 293 -39.87 -11.24 -16.33
CA ASN A 293 -38.57 -10.96 -15.74
C ASN A 293 -37.54 -11.38 -16.79
N ASP A 294 -37.28 -10.51 -17.77
CA ASP A 294 -36.30 -10.80 -18.81
C ASP A 294 -34.89 -10.74 -18.19
N GLU A 295 -34.31 -11.92 -17.96
CA GLU A 295 -32.90 -12.04 -17.58
C GLU A 295 -32.02 -11.48 -18.71
N LEU A 296 -30.98 -10.73 -18.34
CA LEU A 296 -30.04 -10.21 -19.33
C LEU A 296 -29.37 -11.38 -20.06
N TYR A 297 -29.57 -11.47 -21.37
CA TYR A 297 -28.94 -12.52 -22.16
C TYR A 297 -27.43 -12.25 -22.31
N TYR A 298 -26.62 -13.13 -21.74
CA TYR A 298 -25.17 -13.10 -21.86
C TYR A 298 -24.70 -14.00 -23.00
N GLN A 299 -24.00 -13.43 -23.98
CA GLN A 299 -23.26 -14.23 -24.95
C GLN A 299 -22.00 -14.81 -24.28
N PRO A 300 -21.67 -16.11 -24.48
CA PRO A 300 -20.47 -16.71 -23.91
C PRO A 300 -19.19 -15.93 -24.25
N LEU A 301 -18.25 -15.88 -23.31
CA LEU A 301 -16.94 -15.24 -23.49
C LEU A 301 -15.88 -16.27 -23.89
N GLU A 302 -15.02 -15.91 -24.85
CA GLU A 302 -13.81 -16.69 -25.14
C GLU A 302 -12.69 -16.43 -24.12
N GLU A 303 -11.61 -17.22 -24.20
CA GLU A 303 -10.43 -17.05 -23.36
C GLU A 303 -9.82 -15.65 -23.59
N HIS A 304 -9.76 -14.83 -22.53
CA HIS A 304 -9.33 -13.42 -22.53
C HIS A 304 -10.33 -12.39 -23.07
N GLU A 305 -11.61 -12.72 -23.21
CA GLU A 305 -12.64 -11.72 -23.45
C GLU A 305 -13.26 -11.18 -22.14
N PHE A 306 -13.76 -9.96 -22.19
CA PHE A 306 -14.51 -9.34 -21.10
C PHE A 306 -15.58 -8.40 -21.66
N ARG A 307 -16.54 -8.01 -20.82
CA ARG A 307 -17.65 -7.14 -21.21
C ARG A 307 -17.52 -5.77 -20.57
N VAL A 308 -17.94 -4.71 -21.27
CA VAL A 308 -18.00 -3.34 -20.73
C VAL A 308 -19.39 -2.76 -20.97
N LEU A 309 -19.95 -2.11 -19.96
CA LEU A 309 -21.21 -1.37 -20.08
C LEU A 309 -20.94 -0.01 -20.72
N ILE A 310 -21.53 0.24 -21.88
CA ILE A 310 -21.59 1.57 -22.48
C ILE A 310 -22.80 2.29 -21.87
N LEU A 311 -22.54 3.15 -20.90
CA LEU A 311 -23.55 3.90 -20.16
C LEU A 311 -23.95 5.15 -20.95
N GLU A 312 -25.25 5.28 -21.28
CA GLU A 312 -25.77 6.44 -22.01
C GLU A 312 -25.78 7.69 -21.13
N PRO A 313 -25.72 8.91 -21.70
CA PRO A 313 -25.77 10.15 -20.94
C PRO A 313 -27.14 10.40 -20.30
N GLY A 314 -27.16 11.19 -19.22
CA GLY A 314 -28.41 11.63 -18.61
C GLY A 314 -28.22 12.42 -17.31
N ALA A 315 -29.19 13.30 -17.00
CA ALA A 315 -29.18 14.09 -15.78
C ALA A 315 -29.47 13.23 -14.53
N LEU A 316 -29.08 13.71 -13.35
CA LEU A 316 -29.38 13.03 -12.09
C LEU A 316 -30.90 12.83 -11.94
N GLY A 317 -31.33 11.63 -11.53
CA GLY A 317 -32.75 11.30 -11.36
C GLY A 317 -33.46 10.76 -12.61
N THR A 318 -32.87 10.87 -13.82
CA THR A 318 -33.47 10.24 -15.02
C THR A 318 -33.13 8.75 -15.08
N SER A 319 -33.97 7.98 -15.78
CA SER A 319 -33.77 6.54 -16.02
C SER A 319 -32.38 6.26 -16.59
N ILE A 320 -31.76 5.16 -16.15
CA ILE A 320 -30.46 4.71 -16.62
C ILE A 320 -30.65 3.76 -17.80
N THR A 321 -29.98 4.07 -18.90
CA THR A 321 -29.97 3.25 -20.12
C THR A 321 -28.53 2.96 -20.53
N GLY A 322 -28.28 1.81 -21.15
CA GLY A 322 -26.97 1.42 -21.65
C GLY A 322 -27.00 0.13 -22.46
N HIS A 323 -25.85 -0.27 -22.96
CA HIS A 323 -25.69 -1.56 -23.64
C HIS A 323 -24.34 -2.19 -23.29
N ILE A 324 -24.27 -3.52 -23.26
CA ILE A 324 -23.05 -4.26 -22.97
C ILE A 324 -22.36 -4.63 -24.28
N GLN A 325 -21.07 -4.35 -24.36
CA GLN A 325 -20.23 -4.70 -25.50
C GLN A 325 -19.06 -5.59 -25.09
N HIS A 326 -18.68 -6.51 -25.97
CA HIS A 326 -17.58 -7.45 -25.78
C HIS A 326 -16.26 -6.88 -26.30
N PHE A 327 -15.19 -7.12 -25.56
CA PHE A 327 -13.85 -6.69 -25.91
C PHE A 327 -12.81 -7.75 -25.56
N ASN A 328 -11.68 -7.71 -26.26
CA ASN A 328 -10.53 -8.55 -25.93
C ASN A 328 -9.68 -7.86 -24.86
N LEU A 329 -9.37 -8.58 -23.78
CA LEU A 329 -8.61 -8.06 -22.64
C LEU A 329 -7.15 -7.76 -22.98
N GLN A 330 -6.57 -8.36 -24.04
CA GLN A 330 -5.19 -8.06 -24.45
C GLN A 330 -5.08 -6.65 -25.03
N ASN A 331 -6.07 -6.23 -25.82
CA ASN A 331 -6.16 -4.90 -26.43
C ASN A 331 -7.53 -4.26 -26.16
N PRO A 332 -7.80 -3.86 -24.91
CA PRO A 332 -9.10 -3.31 -24.55
C PRO A 332 -9.25 -1.86 -25.06
N PRO A 333 -10.49 -1.38 -25.26
CA PRO A 333 -10.74 0.03 -25.54
C PRO A 333 -10.40 0.90 -24.31
N THR A 334 -10.58 2.21 -24.41
CA THR A 334 -10.60 3.09 -23.24
C THR A 334 -11.89 2.84 -22.43
N TYR A 335 -11.77 2.46 -21.16
CA TYR A 335 -12.91 2.27 -20.25
C TYR A 335 -12.54 2.65 -18.82
N HIS A 336 -13.55 2.90 -17.99
CA HIS A 336 -13.42 3.08 -16.56
C HIS A 336 -13.82 1.80 -15.83
N ALA A 337 -13.28 1.52 -14.65
CA ALA A 337 -13.78 0.45 -13.79
C ALA A 337 -14.49 1.04 -12.58
N LEU A 338 -15.69 0.56 -12.27
CA LEU A 338 -16.40 0.95 -11.04
C LEU A 338 -16.00 0.01 -9.90
N SER A 339 -15.69 0.59 -8.75
CA SER A 339 -15.33 -0.10 -7.52
C SER A 339 -16.33 0.32 -6.44
N TYR A 340 -17.18 -0.61 -5.98
CA TYR A 340 -18.30 -0.27 -5.09
C TYR A 340 -18.73 -1.47 -4.22
N VAL A 341 -19.43 -1.20 -3.13
CA VAL A 341 -20.00 -2.25 -2.26
C VAL A 341 -21.28 -2.80 -2.89
N TRP A 342 -21.37 -4.12 -3.03
CA TRP A 342 -22.61 -4.77 -3.42
C TRP A 342 -23.63 -4.57 -2.29
N GLY A 343 -24.61 -3.70 -2.53
CA GLY A 343 -25.61 -3.35 -1.53
C GLY A 343 -26.48 -4.57 -1.16
N THR A 344 -26.91 -4.65 0.10
CA THR A 344 -27.79 -5.73 0.60
C THR A 344 -29.25 -5.29 0.68
N GLU A 345 -29.60 -4.16 0.07
CA GLU A 345 -30.94 -3.58 0.18
C GLU A 345 -31.95 -4.39 -0.67
N PRO A 346 -33.13 -4.74 -0.12
CA PRO A 346 -34.09 -5.61 -0.80
C PRO A 346 -34.81 -4.94 -1.99
N SER A 347 -34.84 -3.60 -2.04
CA SER A 347 -35.56 -2.85 -3.06
C SER A 347 -34.68 -2.61 -4.30
N LEU A 348 -34.66 -3.56 -5.23
CA LEU A 348 -33.93 -3.41 -6.48
C LEU A 348 -34.50 -2.26 -7.36
N GLN A 349 -33.62 -1.53 -8.03
CA GLN A 349 -33.91 -0.46 -8.97
C GLN A 349 -33.88 -0.98 -10.41
N ARG A 350 -34.72 -0.42 -11.28
CA ARG A 350 -34.81 -0.83 -12.69
C ARG A 350 -33.91 0.04 -13.58
N VAL A 351 -33.17 -0.60 -14.47
CA VAL A 351 -32.36 0.03 -15.52
C VAL A 351 -32.58 -0.67 -16.85
N THR A 352 -32.40 0.02 -17.97
CA THR A 352 -32.52 -0.59 -19.29
C THR A 352 -31.13 -0.90 -19.85
N ILE A 353 -30.81 -2.18 -20.07
CA ILE A 353 -29.53 -2.63 -20.62
C ILE A 353 -29.83 -3.55 -21.80
N ASN A 354 -29.22 -3.29 -22.98
CA ASN A 354 -29.49 -4.04 -24.22
C ASN A 354 -31.01 -4.13 -24.52
N ASP A 355 -31.70 -2.98 -24.41
CA ASP A 355 -33.16 -2.86 -24.56
C ASP A 355 -34.00 -3.74 -23.59
N THR A 356 -33.37 -4.34 -22.58
CA THR A 356 -33.99 -5.23 -21.59
C THR A 356 -34.03 -4.55 -20.23
N THR A 357 -35.10 -4.77 -19.45
CA THR A 357 -35.21 -4.20 -18.10
C THR A 357 -34.50 -5.08 -17.08
N VAL A 358 -33.37 -4.61 -16.56
CA VAL A 358 -32.56 -5.28 -15.54
C VAL A 358 -32.81 -4.66 -14.16
N LYS A 359 -32.77 -5.47 -13.11
CA LYS A 359 -32.88 -5.04 -11.72
C LYS A 359 -31.49 -5.02 -11.06
N ILE A 360 -31.09 -3.88 -10.51
CA ILE A 360 -29.81 -3.69 -9.82
C ILE A 360 -30.02 -3.19 -8.38
N THR A 361 -29.02 -3.31 -7.53
CA THR A 361 -29.09 -2.80 -6.15
C THR A 361 -29.16 -1.27 -6.13
N PRO A 362 -29.82 -0.66 -5.12
CA PRO A 362 -29.85 0.80 -4.96
C PRO A 362 -28.46 1.43 -4.96
N ASN A 363 -27.49 0.83 -4.27
CA ASN A 363 -26.14 1.38 -4.22
C ASN A 363 -25.48 1.45 -5.60
N LEU A 364 -25.64 0.42 -6.44
CA LEU A 364 -25.14 0.45 -7.81
C LEU A 364 -25.90 1.48 -8.66
N TYR A 365 -27.22 1.57 -8.50
CA TYR A 365 -28.03 2.56 -9.22
C TYR A 365 -27.55 3.99 -8.94
N HIS A 366 -27.35 4.34 -7.67
CA HIS A 366 -26.81 5.64 -7.27
C HIS A 366 -25.40 5.88 -7.82
N ALA A 367 -24.51 4.88 -7.73
CA ALA A 367 -23.18 4.97 -8.32
C ALA A 367 -23.23 5.30 -9.83
N LEU A 368 -24.02 4.53 -10.60
CA LEU A 368 -24.19 4.73 -12.04
C LEU A 368 -24.80 6.10 -12.37
N GLN A 369 -25.80 6.56 -11.62
CA GLN A 369 -26.35 7.90 -11.81
C GLN A 369 -25.31 9.01 -11.61
N ARG A 370 -24.40 8.85 -10.64
CA ARG A 370 -23.40 9.85 -10.27
C ARG A 370 -22.21 9.89 -11.24
N VAL A 371 -21.80 8.74 -11.77
CA VAL A 371 -20.67 8.65 -12.72
C VAL A 371 -21.09 8.94 -14.16
N ARG A 372 -22.37 8.75 -14.49
CA ARG A 372 -22.93 9.02 -15.83
C ARG A 372 -22.65 10.46 -16.27
N LEU A 373 -22.23 10.62 -17.52
CA LEU A 373 -22.00 11.93 -18.11
C LEU A 373 -23.33 12.61 -18.50
N ILE A 374 -23.36 13.94 -18.41
CA ILE A 374 -24.53 14.72 -18.90
C ILE A 374 -24.58 14.68 -20.44
N LYS A 375 -23.42 14.57 -21.09
CA LYS A 375 -23.27 14.48 -22.54
C LYS A 375 -22.18 13.45 -22.88
N GLY A 376 -22.46 12.60 -23.87
CA GLY A 376 -21.56 11.51 -24.29
C GLY A 376 -21.75 10.23 -23.47
N THR A 377 -21.36 9.10 -24.05
CA THR A 377 -21.41 7.80 -23.37
C THR A 377 -20.20 7.59 -22.48
N LEU A 378 -20.35 6.76 -21.45
CA LEU A 378 -19.26 6.36 -20.55
C LEU A 378 -19.08 4.83 -20.61
N PRO A 379 -18.01 4.32 -21.24
CA PRO A 379 -17.64 2.92 -21.12
C PRO A 379 -17.16 2.64 -19.70
N VAL A 380 -17.91 1.82 -18.96
CA VAL A 380 -17.64 1.46 -17.57
C VAL A 380 -17.77 -0.06 -17.37
N TRP A 381 -16.77 -0.66 -16.73
CA TRP A 381 -16.81 -2.03 -16.28
C TRP A 381 -17.43 -2.09 -14.88
N VAL A 382 -18.43 -2.94 -14.71
CA VAL A 382 -19.16 -3.16 -13.46
C VAL A 382 -19.29 -4.67 -13.27
N ASP A 383 -18.61 -5.22 -12.27
CA ASP A 383 -18.54 -6.66 -11.99
C ASP A 383 -19.91 -7.38 -12.02
N SER A 384 -20.92 -6.86 -11.32
CA SER A 384 -22.25 -7.47 -11.20
C SER A 384 -23.06 -7.48 -12.50
N LEU A 385 -22.70 -6.64 -13.48
CA LEU A 385 -23.37 -6.53 -14.78
C LEU A 385 -22.54 -7.13 -15.92
N CYS A 386 -21.23 -6.98 -15.88
CA CYS A 386 -20.31 -7.40 -16.94
C CYS A 386 -19.92 -8.88 -16.85
N ILE A 387 -20.02 -9.49 -15.66
CA ILE A 387 -19.80 -10.92 -15.44
C ILE A 387 -21.16 -11.61 -15.30
N ASN A 388 -21.33 -12.75 -15.97
CA ASN A 388 -22.52 -13.57 -15.80
C ASN A 388 -22.51 -14.26 -14.43
N GLN A 389 -23.28 -13.71 -13.48
CA GLN A 389 -23.27 -14.18 -12.09
C GLN A 389 -23.93 -15.56 -11.90
N SER A 390 -24.74 -16.02 -12.86
CA SER A 390 -25.40 -17.34 -12.81
C SER A 390 -24.53 -18.47 -13.39
N ASP A 391 -23.48 -18.15 -14.16
CA ASP A 391 -22.52 -19.12 -14.68
C ASP A 391 -21.27 -19.18 -13.80
N THR A 392 -21.15 -20.24 -13.02
CA THR A 392 -20.03 -20.42 -12.08
C THR A 392 -18.69 -20.61 -12.80
N THR A 393 -18.71 -21.20 -14.00
CA THR A 393 -17.51 -21.41 -14.82
C THR A 393 -17.01 -20.08 -15.35
N GLU A 394 -17.90 -19.28 -15.94
CA GLU A 394 -17.55 -17.93 -16.41
C GLU A 394 -17.08 -17.05 -15.24
N ARG A 395 -17.82 -17.06 -14.12
CA ARG A 395 -17.47 -16.27 -12.93
C ARG A 395 -16.09 -16.61 -12.41
N THR A 396 -15.76 -17.90 -12.27
CA THR A 396 -14.44 -18.35 -11.81
C THR A 396 -13.33 -17.90 -12.77
N ALA A 397 -13.54 -18.02 -14.09
CA ALA A 397 -12.58 -17.57 -15.10
C ALA A 397 -12.39 -16.03 -15.08
N GLN A 398 -13.48 -15.26 -15.01
CA GLN A 398 -13.42 -13.80 -15.00
C GLN A 398 -12.81 -13.24 -13.70
N ILE A 399 -13.02 -13.90 -12.55
CA ILE A 399 -12.40 -13.51 -11.28
C ILE A 399 -10.87 -13.55 -11.37
N GLN A 400 -10.30 -14.51 -12.10
CA GLN A 400 -8.86 -14.58 -12.35
C GLN A 400 -8.34 -13.38 -13.18
N HIS A 401 -9.22 -12.70 -13.92
CA HIS A 401 -8.90 -11.55 -14.77
C HIS A 401 -9.14 -10.19 -14.11
N ILE A 402 -9.80 -10.12 -12.94
CA ILE A 402 -10.16 -8.86 -12.24
C ILE A 402 -8.95 -7.92 -12.09
N GLY A 403 -7.82 -8.42 -11.61
CA GLY A 403 -6.61 -7.61 -11.46
C GLY A 403 -6.13 -6.98 -12.78
N SER A 404 -6.24 -7.71 -13.89
CA SER A 404 -5.91 -7.19 -15.23
C SER A 404 -6.94 -6.17 -15.72
N ILE A 405 -8.24 -6.40 -15.45
CA ILE A 405 -9.31 -5.46 -15.81
C ILE A 405 -9.15 -4.14 -15.08
N TYR A 406 -8.87 -4.12 -13.77
CA TYR A 406 -8.63 -2.88 -13.04
C TYR A 406 -7.33 -2.18 -13.49
N ARG A 407 -6.29 -2.95 -13.82
CA ARG A 407 -5.00 -2.40 -14.30
C ARG A 407 -5.10 -1.73 -15.67
N LYS A 408 -5.88 -2.30 -16.59
CA LYS A 408 -6.04 -1.79 -17.95
C LYS A 408 -7.12 -0.70 -18.07
N ALA A 409 -7.92 -0.48 -17.02
CA ALA A 409 -8.85 0.62 -16.97
C ALA A 409 -8.11 1.97 -17.01
N SER A 410 -8.66 2.94 -17.73
CA SER A 410 -8.11 4.30 -17.80
C SER A 410 -8.23 5.05 -16.47
N ALA A 411 -9.27 4.77 -15.71
CA ALA A 411 -9.39 5.18 -14.31
C ALA A 411 -10.36 4.25 -13.55
N VAL A 412 -10.18 4.19 -12.24
CA VAL A 412 -11.06 3.47 -11.30
C VAL A 412 -11.88 4.48 -10.51
N LEU A 413 -13.20 4.29 -10.54
CA LEU A 413 -14.17 5.12 -9.85
C LEU A 413 -14.56 4.39 -8.56
N ILE A 414 -14.03 4.84 -7.43
CA ILE A 414 -14.29 4.25 -6.11
C ILE A 414 -15.53 4.92 -5.51
N TRP A 415 -16.63 4.19 -5.38
CA TRP A 415 -17.88 4.68 -4.82
C TRP A 415 -18.06 4.23 -3.37
N LEU A 416 -18.02 5.21 -2.44
CA LEU A 416 -18.19 5.00 -0.99
C LEU A 416 -19.65 5.06 -0.53
N GLY A 417 -20.60 5.25 -1.45
CA GLY A 417 -22.02 5.45 -1.14
C GLY A 417 -22.46 6.91 -1.18
N GLU A 418 -23.75 7.11 -0.94
CA GLU A 418 -24.36 8.43 -0.82
C GLU A 418 -23.80 9.23 0.37
N GLU A 419 -23.91 10.56 0.28
CA GLU A 419 -23.46 11.47 1.33
C GLU A 419 -24.31 11.32 2.59
N ASP A 420 -23.67 11.33 3.76
CA ASP A 420 -24.34 11.51 5.05
C ASP A 420 -23.98 12.87 5.67
N SER A 421 -24.51 13.15 6.87
CA SER A 421 -24.28 14.40 7.59
C SER A 421 -22.80 14.71 7.89
N THR A 422 -21.90 13.73 7.76
CA THR A 422 -20.47 13.87 8.07
C THR A 422 -19.57 13.77 6.84
N SER A 423 -19.97 13.02 5.80
CA SER A 423 -19.10 12.63 4.69
C SER A 423 -18.54 13.82 3.92
N LYS A 424 -19.35 14.87 3.73
CA LYS A 424 -18.93 16.11 3.07
C LYS A 424 -17.86 16.84 3.85
N ALA A 425 -17.99 16.91 5.18
CA ALA A 425 -16.99 17.51 6.05
C ALA A 425 -15.70 16.68 6.08
N GLY A 426 -15.80 15.34 6.06
CA GLY A 426 -14.65 14.44 5.95
C GLY A 426 -13.87 14.62 4.65
N LEU A 427 -14.56 14.62 3.50
CA LEU A 427 -13.91 14.86 2.20
C LEU A 427 -13.35 16.28 2.07
N ASN A 428 -14.02 17.28 2.63
CA ASN A 428 -13.48 18.64 2.67
C ASN A 428 -12.23 18.72 3.56
N LEU A 429 -12.19 18.02 4.70
CA LEU A 429 -10.99 17.95 5.53
C LEU A 429 -9.81 17.34 4.78
N VAL A 430 -10.04 16.27 4.01
CA VAL A 430 -9.00 15.70 3.12
C VAL A 430 -8.49 16.78 2.18
N ARG A 431 -9.38 17.51 1.50
CA ARG A 431 -8.99 18.60 0.60
C ARG A 431 -8.20 19.69 1.33
N THR A 432 -8.65 20.13 2.51
CA THR A 432 -7.99 21.15 3.32
C THR A 432 -6.58 20.72 3.76
N ILE A 433 -6.41 19.48 4.23
CA ILE A 433 -5.11 18.94 4.65
C ILE A 433 -4.15 18.82 3.45
N THR A 434 -4.68 18.42 2.29
CA THR A 434 -3.87 18.29 1.07
C THR A 434 -3.70 19.57 0.28
N ASP A 435 -4.34 20.66 0.71
CA ASP A 435 -4.21 21.95 0.06
C ASP A 435 -2.77 22.45 0.25
N PRO A 436 -2.03 22.72 -0.83
CA PRO A 436 -0.67 23.22 -0.73
C PRO A 436 -0.53 24.49 0.13
N ALA A 437 -1.57 25.32 0.23
CA ALA A 437 -1.57 26.50 1.09
C ALA A 437 -1.53 26.16 2.60
N ASN A 438 -1.99 24.97 2.99
CA ASN A 438 -2.06 24.53 4.38
C ASN A 438 -0.95 23.53 4.76
N LEU A 439 -0.03 23.18 3.85
CA LEU A 439 1.07 22.24 4.16
C LEU A 439 2.08 22.80 5.18
N HIS A 440 2.13 24.12 5.36
CA HIS A 440 2.92 24.80 6.41
C HIS A 440 2.13 25.04 7.70
N TYR A 441 0.87 24.60 7.77
CA TYR A 441 0.04 24.76 8.96
C TYR A 441 0.66 23.98 10.13
N GLU A 442 1.03 24.68 11.18
CA GLU A 442 1.45 24.06 12.43
C GLU A 442 0.21 23.52 13.16
N TRP A 443 0.16 22.20 13.28
CA TRP A 443 -0.93 21.52 13.99
C TRP A 443 -0.74 21.79 15.48
N GLY A 444 -1.70 22.45 16.11
CA GLY A 444 -1.70 22.65 17.56
C GLY A 444 -1.78 21.33 18.33
N ASP A 445 -1.51 21.37 19.64
CA ASP A 445 -1.52 20.21 20.53
C ASP A 445 -2.88 19.47 20.60
N ARG A 446 -3.95 20.09 20.11
CA ARG A 446 -5.32 19.55 20.03
C ARG A 446 -5.98 19.75 18.68
N TRP A 447 -5.19 19.71 17.61
CA TRP A 447 -5.65 19.93 16.24
C TRP A 447 -6.93 19.16 15.85
N TRP A 448 -7.17 17.99 16.44
CA TRP A 448 -8.34 17.14 16.15
C TRP A 448 -9.65 17.70 16.70
N GLU A 449 -9.61 18.56 17.72
CA GLU A 449 -10.77 19.30 18.24
C GLU A 449 -11.12 20.49 17.34
N GLU A 450 -10.11 21.05 16.66
CA GLU A 450 -10.24 22.24 15.81
C GLU A 450 -10.69 21.93 14.37
N HIS A 451 -10.61 20.65 13.98
CA HIS A 451 -10.96 20.16 12.65
C HIS A 451 -12.10 19.13 12.76
N PRO A 452 -12.91 18.92 11.70
CA PRO A 452 -13.98 17.92 11.70
C PRO A 452 -13.43 16.49 11.59
N PHE A 453 -12.50 16.11 12.47
CA PHE A 453 -11.78 14.83 12.42
C PHE A 453 -12.72 13.62 12.57
N ARG A 454 -13.77 13.75 13.40
CA ARG A 454 -14.84 12.75 13.52
C ARG A 454 -15.53 12.43 12.20
N ALA A 455 -15.63 13.42 11.33
CA ALA A 455 -16.23 13.26 10.02
C ALA A 455 -15.33 12.46 9.06
N LEU A 456 -14.01 12.65 9.18
CA LEU A 456 -13.03 11.81 8.46
C LEU A 456 -12.99 10.39 9.03
N ASP A 457 -12.99 10.22 10.35
CA ASP A 457 -13.07 8.90 11.00
C ASP A 457 -14.29 8.10 10.50
N SER A 458 -15.45 8.74 10.43
CA SER A 458 -16.69 8.15 9.89
C SER A 458 -16.56 7.73 8.42
N LEU A 459 -15.76 8.46 7.63
CA LEU A 459 -15.51 8.15 6.22
C LEU A 459 -14.54 6.96 6.05
N LEU A 460 -13.52 6.86 6.90
CA LEU A 460 -12.48 5.81 6.85
C LEU A 460 -12.98 4.43 7.27
N VAL A 461 -14.16 4.38 7.86
CA VAL A 461 -14.80 3.16 8.33
C VAL A 461 -16.03 2.79 7.48
N ARG A 462 -16.18 3.39 6.29
CA ARG A 462 -17.24 3.04 5.34
C ARG A 462 -17.05 1.62 4.81
N PRO A 463 -18.14 0.86 4.53
CA PRO A 463 -18.06 -0.56 4.18
C PRO A 463 -17.17 -0.90 2.99
N TRP A 464 -16.95 0.04 2.06
CA TRP A 464 -16.05 -0.16 0.93
C TRP A 464 -14.63 -0.53 1.38
N PHE A 465 -14.11 0.15 2.40
CA PHE A 465 -12.77 -0.10 2.93
C PHE A 465 -12.63 -1.45 3.63
N GLU A 466 -13.75 -2.09 3.97
CA GLU A 466 -13.75 -3.41 4.59
C GLU A 466 -13.74 -4.53 3.55
N ARG A 467 -13.95 -4.32 2.25
CA ARG A 467 -14.04 -5.44 1.28
C ARG A 467 -12.67 -6.10 1.03
N GLY A 468 -12.62 -7.43 0.92
CA GLY A 468 -11.39 -8.14 0.55
C GLY A 468 -10.87 -7.77 -0.85
N TRP A 469 -11.77 -7.70 -1.83
CA TRP A 469 -11.44 -7.43 -3.23
C TRP A 469 -10.90 -6.02 -3.50
N VAL A 470 -11.23 -5.03 -2.65
CA VAL A 470 -10.79 -3.64 -2.89
C VAL A 470 -9.28 -3.46 -2.80
N ILE A 471 -8.55 -4.39 -2.20
CA ILE A 471 -7.08 -4.38 -2.21
C ILE A 471 -6.58 -4.49 -3.65
N GLN A 472 -7.15 -5.39 -4.46
CA GLN A 472 -6.80 -5.48 -5.89
C GLN A 472 -7.25 -4.25 -6.66
N GLU A 473 -8.48 -3.79 -6.41
CA GLU A 473 -9.11 -2.66 -7.10
C GLU A 473 -8.29 -1.37 -6.89
N ALA A 474 -7.84 -1.13 -5.65
CA ALA A 474 -7.02 0.02 -5.29
C ALA A 474 -5.57 -0.13 -5.78
N ALA A 475 -4.94 -1.27 -5.52
CA ALA A 475 -3.52 -1.49 -5.82
C ALA A 475 -3.21 -1.57 -7.32
N CYS A 476 -4.13 -2.09 -8.14
CA CYS A 476 -3.90 -2.26 -9.58
C CYS A 476 -4.21 -1.00 -10.40
N SER A 477 -4.88 0.00 -9.81
CA SER A 477 -5.34 1.19 -10.53
C SER A 477 -4.20 2.17 -10.87
N LYS A 478 -4.14 2.66 -12.12
CA LYS A 478 -3.23 3.76 -12.50
C LYS A 478 -3.71 5.12 -12.02
N TYR A 479 -5.01 5.36 -12.13
CA TYR A 479 -5.70 6.59 -11.71
C TYR A 479 -6.96 6.21 -10.95
N SER A 480 -7.15 6.73 -9.74
CA SER A 480 -8.31 6.42 -8.89
C SER A 480 -8.96 7.67 -8.34
N THR A 481 -10.29 7.74 -8.41
CA THR A 481 -11.09 8.82 -7.83
C THR A 481 -12.06 8.25 -6.81
N VAL A 482 -12.00 8.78 -5.59
CA VAL A 482 -12.93 8.47 -4.50
C VAL A 482 -14.15 9.38 -4.60
N LEU A 483 -15.33 8.78 -4.65
CA LEU A 483 -16.65 9.40 -4.80
C LEU A 483 -17.50 9.10 -3.56
N CYS A 484 -18.14 10.11 -2.99
CA CYS A 484 -19.15 9.96 -1.95
C CYS A 484 -20.21 11.06 -2.09
N GLY A 485 -21.43 10.70 -2.46
CA GLY A 485 -22.44 11.66 -2.91
C GLY A 485 -21.90 12.55 -4.04
N ASP A 486 -21.97 13.87 -3.87
CA ASP A 486 -21.40 14.85 -4.82
C ASP A 486 -19.90 15.11 -4.61
N GLY A 487 -19.35 14.60 -3.52
CA GLY A 487 -17.95 14.75 -3.18
C GLY A 487 -17.05 13.85 -4.03
N LYS A 488 -15.97 14.44 -4.55
CA LYS A 488 -14.92 13.72 -5.28
C LYS A 488 -13.53 14.13 -4.81
N VAL A 489 -12.65 13.16 -4.58
CA VAL A 489 -11.25 13.40 -4.21
C VAL A 489 -10.37 12.39 -4.94
N TYR A 490 -9.24 12.85 -5.48
CA TYR A 490 -8.26 11.97 -6.09
C TYR A 490 -7.65 11.05 -5.03
N MET A 491 -7.50 9.77 -5.32
CA MET A 491 -7.03 8.78 -4.33
C MET A 491 -5.66 9.15 -3.76
N GLY A 492 -4.76 9.71 -4.56
CA GLY A 492 -3.46 10.22 -4.08
C GLY A 492 -3.59 11.27 -2.96
N ASN A 493 -4.55 12.20 -3.07
CA ASN A 493 -4.80 13.18 -2.01
C ASN A 493 -5.42 12.52 -0.77
N PHE A 494 -6.31 11.55 -0.97
CA PHE A 494 -6.87 10.77 0.13
C PHE A 494 -5.78 10.03 0.92
N VAL A 495 -4.87 9.36 0.22
CA VAL A 495 -3.70 8.67 0.79
C VAL A 495 -2.79 9.64 1.53
N MET A 496 -2.49 10.79 0.92
CA MET A 496 -1.63 11.80 1.53
C MET A 496 -2.23 12.35 2.83
N ALA A 497 -3.52 12.67 2.86
CA ALA A 497 -4.20 13.14 4.07
C ALA A 497 -4.13 12.10 5.20
N VAL A 498 -4.45 10.83 4.91
CA VAL A 498 -4.38 9.76 5.90
C VAL A 498 -2.95 9.58 6.41
N SER A 499 -1.96 9.59 5.51
CA SER A 499 -0.53 9.43 5.87
C SER A 499 -0.02 10.58 6.75
N LEU A 500 -0.41 11.83 6.44
CA LEU A 500 -0.08 12.99 7.25
C LEU A 500 -0.65 12.86 8.67
N ILE A 501 -1.93 12.48 8.78
CA ILE A 501 -2.56 12.27 10.08
C ILE A 501 -1.88 11.13 10.85
N GLN A 502 -1.61 9.98 10.21
CA GLN A 502 -0.90 8.87 10.85
C GLN A 502 0.46 9.34 11.41
N SER A 503 1.21 10.14 10.66
CA SER A 503 2.51 10.67 11.11
C SER A 503 2.41 11.56 12.35
N LYS A 504 1.29 12.29 12.50
CA LYS A 504 1.01 13.15 13.67
C LYS A 504 0.45 12.37 14.86
N LEU A 505 -0.30 11.29 14.60
CA LEU A 505 -0.86 10.44 15.66
C LEU A 505 0.19 9.51 16.29
N LYS A 506 1.13 8.96 15.51
CA LYS A 506 2.13 8.00 15.99
C LYS A 506 2.88 8.44 17.27
N PRO A 507 3.38 9.69 17.39
CA PRO A 507 4.03 10.16 18.62
C PRO A 507 3.09 10.30 19.82
N LEU A 508 1.78 10.45 19.58
CA LEU A 508 0.76 10.64 20.60
C LEU A 508 0.21 9.32 21.13
N VAL A 509 0.39 8.19 20.41
CA VAL A 509 -0.14 6.87 20.78
C VAL A 509 0.07 6.49 22.25
N PRO A 510 1.28 6.65 22.84
CA PRO A 510 1.49 6.30 24.25
C PRO A 510 0.68 7.15 25.25
N LYS A 511 0.19 8.32 24.81
CA LYS A 511 -0.60 9.27 25.62
C LYS A 511 -2.10 9.22 25.30
N LEU A 512 -2.52 8.52 24.23
CA LEU A 512 -3.92 8.50 23.79
C LEU A 512 -4.88 7.93 24.85
N GLY A 513 -4.44 6.97 25.67
CA GLY A 513 -5.25 6.43 26.77
C GLY A 513 -5.64 7.49 27.82
N GLN A 514 -4.72 8.40 28.16
CA GLN A 514 -4.99 9.53 29.06
C GLN A 514 -5.93 10.56 28.43
N ILE A 515 -5.84 10.75 27.10
CA ILE A 515 -6.70 11.67 26.34
C ILE A 515 -8.12 11.08 26.19
N ALA A 516 -8.25 9.76 26.08
CA ALA A 516 -9.52 9.04 25.91
C ALA A 516 -10.50 9.18 27.09
N LYS A 517 -10.00 9.35 28.33
CA LYS A 517 -10.83 9.55 29.53
C LYS A 517 -11.64 10.84 29.54
N ARG A 518 -11.35 11.80 28.64
CA ARG A 518 -12.15 13.03 28.49
C ARG A 518 -13.39 12.86 27.60
N GLY A 519 -13.69 11.64 27.14
CA GLY A 519 -14.89 11.31 26.38
C GLY A 519 -14.78 11.51 24.86
N ASP A 520 -13.75 12.24 24.39
CA ASP A 520 -13.67 12.71 22.99
C ASP A 520 -12.59 12.05 22.11
N ALA A 521 -11.69 11.21 22.65
CA ALA A 521 -10.52 10.69 21.92
C ALA A 521 -10.70 9.35 21.18
N SER A 522 -11.89 8.73 21.26
CA SER A 522 -12.18 7.45 20.55
C SER A 522 -11.89 7.49 19.03
N PRO A 523 -12.11 8.60 18.31
CA PRO A 523 -11.75 8.67 16.89
C PRO A 523 -10.24 8.59 16.67
N LEU A 524 -9.41 9.15 17.57
CA LEU A 524 -7.95 9.20 17.41
C LEU A 524 -7.30 7.85 17.64
N SER A 525 -7.77 7.12 18.66
CA SER A 525 -7.29 5.76 18.94
C SER A 525 -7.68 4.79 17.83
N ASN A 526 -8.88 4.95 17.25
CA ASN A 526 -9.40 4.03 16.24
C ASN A 526 -8.89 4.33 14.82
N PHE A 527 -8.43 5.56 14.57
CA PHE A 527 -8.00 5.98 13.24
C PHE A 527 -6.88 5.10 12.67
N LEU A 528 -5.84 4.83 13.47
CA LEU A 528 -4.69 4.02 13.04
C LEU A 528 -5.09 2.60 12.66
N ASP A 529 -6.14 2.09 13.31
CA ASP A 529 -6.67 0.74 13.09
C ASP A 529 -7.87 0.70 12.14
N SER A 530 -8.29 1.85 11.59
CA SER A 530 -9.42 1.91 10.66
C SER A 530 -9.18 1.06 9.40
N PRO A 531 -10.23 0.45 8.82
CA PRO A 531 -10.10 -0.33 7.59
C PRO A 531 -9.40 0.43 6.46
N ALA A 532 -9.70 1.72 6.30
CA ALA A 532 -9.04 2.56 5.30
C ALA A 532 -7.54 2.72 5.59
N ALA A 533 -7.14 3.05 6.83
CA ALA A 533 -5.72 3.20 7.17
C ALA A 533 -4.95 1.89 6.92
N ARG A 534 -5.53 0.75 7.28
CA ARG A 534 -4.93 -0.58 7.04
C ARG A 534 -4.85 -0.94 5.55
N LEU A 535 -5.91 -0.67 4.80
CA LEU A 535 -5.93 -0.84 3.34
C LEU A 535 -4.82 -0.02 2.68
N LEU A 536 -4.70 1.25 3.06
CA LEU A 536 -3.69 2.15 2.51
C LEU A 536 -2.26 1.73 2.90
N ASP A 537 -2.06 1.28 4.13
CA ASP A 537 -0.78 0.70 4.56
C ASP A 537 -0.40 -0.52 3.72
N ILE A 538 -1.36 -1.40 3.38
CA ILE A 538 -1.12 -2.51 2.45
C ILE A 538 -0.77 -1.98 1.08
N VAL A 539 -1.60 -1.12 0.47
CA VAL A 539 -1.38 -0.62 -0.89
C VAL A 539 -0.02 0.09 -1.03
N ASN A 540 0.39 0.89 -0.04
CA ASN A 540 1.66 1.62 -0.07
C ASN A 540 2.89 0.72 0.14
N ASN A 541 2.77 -0.31 0.99
CA ASN A 541 3.94 -1.13 1.37
C ASN A 541 4.05 -2.43 0.56
N ALA A 542 2.93 -2.99 0.12
CA ALA A 542 2.87 -4.29 -0.56
C ALA A 542 3.31 -4.25 -2.02
N PHE A 543 3.32 -3.06 -2.61
CA PHE A 543 3.55 -2.88 -4.04
C PHE A 543 4.73 -1.92 -4.29
N ARG A 544 5.44 -2.15 -5.40
CA ARG A 544 6.40 -1.20 -6.00
C ARG A 544 5.93 -0.97 -7.42
N VAL A 545 5.98 0.26 -7.90
CA VAL A 545 5.82 0.48 -9.34
C VAL A 545 7.20 0.27 -9.98
N ASP A 546 7.24 -0.37 -11.14
CA ASP A 546 8.46 -0.54 -11.91
C ASP A 546 9.04 0.82 -12.36
N ALA A 547 10.29 0.82 -12.85
CA ALA A 547 11.03 2.03 -13.20
C ALA A 547 10.35 2.91 -14.28
N HIS A 548 9.33 2.39 -14.96
CA HIS A 548 8.58 3.09 -16.00
C HIS A 548 7.23 3.63 -15.50
N GLY A 549 6.83 3.33 -14.26
CA GLY A 549 5.55 3.78 -13.70
C GLY A 549 4.36 2.94 -14.17
N ASP A 550 4.59 1.84 -14.88
CA ASP A 550 3.57 1.15 -15.67
C ASP A 550 3.12 -0.18 -15.07
N ASN A 551 3.99 -0.88 -14.34
CA ASN A 551 3.68 -2.17 -13.73
C ASN A 551 3.80 -2.15 -12.22
N VAL A 552 2.79 -2.67 -11.56
CA VAL A 552 2.79 -2.93 -10.13
C VAL A 552 3.50 -4.27 -9.87
N ILE A 553 4.67 -4.21 -9.25
CA ILE A 553 5.47 -5.34 -8.77
C ILE A 553 5.03 -5.66 -7.34
N PRO A 554 4.42 -6.83 -7.09
CA PRO A 554 4.10 -7.24 -5.74
C PRO A 554 5.35 -7.62 -4.94
N LYS A 555 5.40 -7.22 -3.66
CA LYS A 555 6.52 -7.44 -2.74
C LYS A 555 6.25 -8.46 -1.66
N LEU A 556 4.98 -8.69 -1.32
CA LEU A 556 4.58 -9.52 -0.20
C LEU A 556 4.16 -10.89 -0.69
N SER A 557 4.44 -11.91 0.12
CA SER A 557 3.94 -13.26 -0.10
C SER A 557 2.45 -13.33 0.19
N LEU A 558 1.79 -14.40 -0.26
CA LEU A 558 0.39 -14.65 0.07
C LEU A 558 0.15 -14.69 1.59
N GLU A 559 1.06 -15.31 2.35
CA GLU A 559 0.99 -15.36 3.83
C GLU A 559 0.95 -13.95 4.45
N SER A 560 1.82 -13.05 3.99
CA SER A 560 1.89 -11.68 4.50
C SER A 560 0.68 -10.84 4.11
N LEU A 561 0.13 -11.05 2.91
CA LEU A 561 -1.08 -10.37 2.49
C LEU A 561 -2.29 -10.79 3.33
N VAL A 562 -2.47 -12.09 3.57
CA VAL A 562 -3.56 -12.63 4.40
C VAL A 562 -3.48 -12.10 5.84
N ASP A 563 -2.26 -12.08 6.42
CA ASP A 563 -2.02 -11.54 7.77
C ASP A 563 -2.41 -10.05 7.88
N LEU A 564 -2.04 -9.24 6.88
CA LEU A 564 -2.34 -7.81 6.86
C LEU A 564 -3.80 -7.51 6.54
N SER A 565 -4.47 -8.33 5.73
CA SER A 565 -5.86 -8.13 5.30
C SER A 565 -6.89 -8.71 6.26
N THR A 566 -6.50 -9.08 7.48
CA THR A 566 -7.40 -9.58 8.53
C THR A 566 -8.47 -8.59 8.98
N PHE A 567 -8.46 -7.33 8.53
CA PHE A 567 -9.56 -6.38 8.74
C PHE A 567 -10.70 -6.54 7.72
N SER A 568 -10.45 -7.20 6.59
CA SER A 568 -11.38 -7.26 5.46
C SER A 568 -12.55 -8.22 5.70
N GLN A 569 -13.72 -7.98 5.15
CA GLN A 569 -14.89 -8.83 5.19
C GLN A 569 -15.12 -9.42 3.80
N THR A 570 -15.53 -10.68 3.80
CA THR A 570 -15.78 -11.47 2.59
C THR A 570 -17.09 -12.23 2.75
N THR A 571 -17.91 -12.21 1.70
CA THR A 571 -19.18 -12.97 1.68
C THR A 571 -18.91 -14.46 1.52
N ASP A 572 -18.01 -14.81 0.59
CA ASP A 572 -17.48 -16.16 0.46
C ASP A 572 -16.17 -16.27 1.26
N HIS A 573 -16.08 -17.24 2.17
CA HIS A 573 -14.91 -17.38 3.03
C HIS A 573 -13.61 -17.67 2.26
N ARG A 574 -13.69 -18.22 1.04
CA ARG A 574 -12.53 -18.47 0.16
C ARG A 574 -11.88 -17.18 -0.34
N ASP A 575 -12.65 -16.09 -0.43
CA ASP A 575 -12.15 -14.80 -0.89
C ASP A 575 -11.16 -14.16 0.08
N ALA A 576 -11.09 -14.63 1.33
CA ALA A 576 -10.02 -14.25 2.26
C ALA A 576 -8.63 -14.60 1.71
N ILE A 577 -8.54 -15.56 0.78
CA ILE A 577 -7.33 -15.95 0.08
C ILE A 577 -7.40 -15.55 -1.40
N TYR A 578 -8.51 -15.86 -2.10
CA TYR A 578 -8.61 -15.66 -3.54
C TYR A 578 -8.49 -14.19 -3.97
N ALA A 579 -8.98 -13.25 -3.15
CA ALA A 579 -8.83 -11.82 -3.38
C ALA A 579 -7.37 -11.33 -3.32
N LEU A 580 -6.41 -12.17 -2.91
CA LEU A 580 -5.01 -11.77 -2.73
C LEU A 580 -4.05 -12.50 -3.67
N LEU A 581 -4.49 -13.55 -4.36
CA LEU A 581 -3.62 -14.39 -5.21
C LEU A 581 -2.94 -13.58 -6.32
N GLY A 582 -3.67 -12.70 -6.99
CA GLY A 582 -3.13 -11.82 -8.03
C GLY A 582 -2.13 -10.75 -7.53
N LEU A 583 -2.01 -10.60 -6.21
CA LEU A 583 -1.14 -9.65 -5.53
C LEU A 583 0.05 -10.31 -4.85
N ALA A 584 0.11 -11.63 -4.79
CA ALA A 584 1.13 -12.38 -4.06
C ALA A 584 2.39 -12.59 -4.93
N ASN A 585 3.56 -12.16 -4.44
CA ASN A 585 4.80 -12.20 -5.21
C ASN A 585 5.29 -13.63 -5.53
N ASP A 586 5.00 -14.56 -4.65
CA ASP A 586 5.39 -15.98 -4.67
C ASP A 586 4.52 -16.78 -5.63
N LEU A 587 3.32 -16.29 -5.97
CA LEU A 587 2.47 -16.87 -7.00
C LEU A 587 2.70 -16.25 -8.38
N VAL A 588 2.93 -14.94 -8.45
CA VAL A 588 3.26 -14.26 -9.71
C VAL A 588 4.61 -14.76 -10.27
N SER A 589 5.55 -15.13 -9.39
CA SER A 589 6.86 -15.70 -9.78
C SER A 589 6.79 -17.19 -10.11
N ALA A 590 5.85 -17.95 -9.51
CA ALA A 590 5.68 -19.39 -9.73
C ALA A 590 5.15 -19.73 -11.14
N ASN A 591 4.48 -18.79 -11.82
CA ASN A 591 4.11 -18.93 -13.25
C ASN A 591 5.32 -19.09 -14.21
N ARG A 592 6.56 -19.16 -13.69
CA ARG A 592 7.81 -19.43 -14.42
C ARG A 592 8.47 -20.77 -14.04
N ALA A 593 7.93 -21.52 -13.09
CA ALA A 593 8.43 -22.81 -12.63
C ALA A 593 7.62 -23.98 -13.24
N GLU A 594 8.21 -25.18 -13.28
CA GLU A 594 7.58 -26.39 -13.85
C GLU A 594 6.46 -26.97 -12.95
N ASP A 595 6.42 -26.62 -11.66
CA ASP A 595 5.39 -27.09 -10.72
C ASP A 595 4.22 -26.09 -10.63
N PRO A 596 2.95 -26.56 -10.70
CA PRO A 596 1.79 -25.70 -10.57
C PRO A 596 1.69 -25.08 -9.17
N PRO A 597 1.16 -23.84 -9.04
CA PRO A 597 0.93 -23.22 -7.74
C PRO A 597 -0.03 -24.08 -6.90
N VAL A 598 0.28 -24.24 -5.60
CA VAL A 598 -0.51 -25.06 -4.67
C VAL A 598 -1.95 -24.55 -4.51
N VAL A 599 -2.16 -23.23 -4.62
CA VAL A 599 -3.47 -22.60 -4.46
C VAL A 599 -3.95 -22.07 -5.82
N ILE A 600 -5.02 -22.68 -6.35
CA ILE A 600 -5.68 -22.27 -7.60
C ILE A 600 -7.13 -21.87 -7.27
N PRO A 601 -7.64 -20.73 -7.78
CA PRO A 601 -9.04 -20.34 -7.59
C PRO A 601 -10.02 -21.34 -8.20
N SER A 602 -10.89 -21.92 -7.36
CA SER A 602 -12.04 -22.74 -7.78
C SER A 602 -13.14 -22.63 -6.73
N TYR A 603 -14.32 -22.18 -7.15
CA TYR A 603 -15.49 -22.05 -6.27
C TYR A 603 -16.28 -23.37 -6.15
N GLU A 604 -15.85 -24.41 -6.86
CA GLU A 604 -16.31 -25.79 -6.70
C GLU A 604 -15.56 -26.50 -5.56
N LYS A 605 -14.38 -25.98 -5.17
CA LYS A 605 -13.57 -26.55 -4.09
C LYS A 605 -14.14 -26.17 -2.72
N PRO A 606 -14.26 -27.14 -1.77
CA PRO A 606 -14.71 -26.84 -0.41
C PRO A 606 -13.80 -25.82 0.30
N VAL A 607 -14.39 -24.98 1.16
CA VAL A 607 -13.67 -23.92 1.90
C VAL A 607 -12.47 -24.48 2.66
N LEU A 608 -12.65 -25.60 3.36
CA LEU A 608 -11.59 -26.20 4.17
C LEU A 608 -10.42 -26.74 3.33
N ASP A 609 -10.68 -27.26 2.13
CA ASP A 609 -9.62 -27.68 1.22
C ASP A 609 -8.78 -26.46 0.77
N VAL A 610 -9.41 -25.32 0.48
CA VAL A 610 -8.71 -24.07 0.13
C VAL A 610 -7.85 -23.59 1.31
N PHE A 611 -8.36 -23.68 2.54
CA PHE A 611 -7.63 -23.29 3.73
C PHE A 611 -6.45 -24.23 4.03
N ALA A 612 -6.63 -25.53 3.82
CA ALA A 612 -5.57 -26.53 3.92
C ALA A 612 -4.45 -26.27 2.90
N ASP A 613 -4.79 -26.02 1.64
CA ASP A 613 -3.82 -25.70 0.60
C ASP A 613 -3.05 -24.41 0.92
N PHE A 614 -3.73 -23.39 1.44
CA PHE A 614 -3.08 -22.15 1.87
C PHE A 614 -2.06 -22.38 2.99
N VAL A 615 -2.40 -23.16 4.02
CA VAL A 615 -1.46 -23.49 5.11
C VAL A 615 -0.25 -24.28 4.57
N LEU A 616 -0.47 -25.24 3.66
CA LEU A 616 0.61 -25.96 3.00
C LEU A 616 1.50 -25.04 2.15
N HIS A 617 0.89 -24.11 1.41
CA HIS A 617 1.60 -23.09 0.63
C HIS A 617 2.48 -22.22 1.53
N CYS A 618 1.97 -21.73 2.67
CA CYS A 618 2.77 -21.00 3.66
C CYS A 618 3.99 -21.82 4.11
N CYS A 619 3.78 -23.09 4.47
CA CYS A 619 4.85 -23.98 4.92
C CYS A 619 5.94 -24.16 3.86
N GLN A 620 5.55 -24.29 2.58
CA GLN A 620 6.48 -24.47 1.47
C GLN A 620 7.26 -23.18 1.14
N GLN A 621 6.58 -22.03 1.09
CA GLN A 621 7.19 -20.78 0.66
C GLN A 621 7.97 -20.08 1.76
N SER A 622 7.42 -19.97 2.97
CA SER A 622 8.07 -19.27 4.09
C SER A 622 8.95 -20.17 4.94
N GLY A 623 8.83 -21.50 4.78
CA GLY A 623 9.50 -22.47 5.65
C GLY A 623 9.07 -22.32 7.11
N SER A 624 7.84 -21.86 7.36
CA SER A 624 7.26 -21.66 8.68
C SER A 624 5.92 -22.36 8.82
N LEU A 625 5.65 -22.90 10.01
CA LEU A 625 4.34 -23.42 10.43
C LEU A 625 3.56 -22.40 11.28
N ASP A 626 4.10 -21.20 11.53
CA ASP A 626 3.50 -20.18 12.41
C ASP A 626 2.05 -19.81 12.05
N ILE A 627 1.63 -20.01 10.81
CA ILE A 627 0.28 -19.68 10.34
C ILE A 627 -0.82 -20.39 11.15
N ILE A 628 -0.54 -21.55 11.76
CA ILE A 628 -1.49 -22.27 12.63
C ILE A 628 -1.68 -21.61 14.00
N CYS A 629 -0.84 -20.62 14.34
CA CYS A 629 -0.94 -19.83 15.57
C CYS A 629 -1.53 -18.44 15.33
N ARG A 630 -1.64 -17.99 14.07
CA ARG A 630 -2.17 -16.66 13.71
C ARG A 630 -3.66 -16.72 13.41
N PRO A 631 -4.51 -15.87 13.99
CA PRO A 631 -5.89 -15.72 13.57
C PRO A 631 -5.99 -15.09 12.16
N TRP A 632 -6.52 -15.81 11.19
CA TRP A 632 -6.65 -15.32 9.81
C TRP A 632 -7.93 -15.74 9.08
N ALA A 633 -8.53 -16.89 9.46
CA ALA A 633 -9.69 -17.42 8.76
C ALA A 633 -10.98 -16.64 9.11
N PRO A 634 -11.88 -16.40 8.14
CA PRO A 634 -13.20 -15.80 8.40
C PRO A 634 -14.04 -16.59 9.40
N VAL A 635 -14.78 -15.91 10.27
CA VAL A 635 -15.58 -16.55 11.33
C VAL A 635 -16.65 -17.48 10.74
N PRO A 636 -16.76 -18.75 11.20
CA PRO A 636 -17.81 -19.66 10.76
C PRO A 636 -19.21 -19.07 10.98
N SER A 637 -20.06 -19.04 9.95
CA SER A 637 -21.38 -18.41 10.04
C SER A 637 -22.28 -19.12 11.06
N ILE A 638 -22.78 -18.39 12.05
CA ILE A 638 -23.76 -18.88 13.02
C ILE A 638 -25.16 -18.77 12.41
N GLY A 639 -25.47 -19.61 11.42
CA GLY A 639 -26.82 -19.87 10.91
C GLY A 639 -27.49 -18.77 10.07
N ALA A 640 -27.61 -19.03 8.77
CA ALA A 640 -28.72 -18.56 7.95
C ALA A 640 -29.33 -19.77 7.24
N SER A 641 -30.66 -19.81 7.24
CA SER A 641 -31.62 -20.82 6.74
C SER A 641 -31.13 -21.98 5.86
N GLN A 642 -31.61 -23.17 6.26
CA GLN A 642 -31.89 -24.35 5.44
C GLN A 642 -32.27 -23.97 4.00
N ASN A 643 -31.40 -24.32 3.02
CA ASN A 643 -31.73 -24.64 1.62
C ASN A 643 -30.49 -24.77 0.71
N SER A 644 -29.27 -24.97 1.25
CA SER A 644 -28.16 -25.52 0.46
C SER A 644 -28.04 -27.02 0.75
N THR A 645 -28.20 -27.83 -0.29
CA THR A 645 -28.05 -29.29 -0.28
C THR A 645 -26.58 -29.73 -0.23
N ASP A 646 -25.70 -28.95 0.40
CA ASP A 646 -24.32 -29.36 0.63
C ASP A 646 -24.26 -30.23 1.89
N GLY A 647 -24.56 -31.51 1.67
CA GLY A 647 -24.29 -32.57 2.62
C GLY A 647 -22.80 -32.87 2.70
N SER A 648 -22.11 -32.25 3.67
CA SER A 648 -20.87 -32.79 4.26
C SER A 648 -20.45 -32.07 5.55
N PHE A 649 -21.41 -31.74 6.43
CA PHE A 649 -21.11 -31.58 7.86
C PHE A 649 -21.30 -32.93 8.56
N GLY A 650 -20.32 -33.82 8.39
CA GLY A 650 -20.15 -34.98 9.26
C GLY A 650 -19.65 -34.51 10.62
N ASP A 651 -20.46 -34.75 11.65
CA ASP A 651 -20.23 -34.43 13.08
C ASP A 651 -20.38 -32.95 13.48
N GLY A 652 -21.62 -32.57 13.86
CA GLY A 652 -21.98 -31.82 15.09
C GLY A 652 -21.33 -30.49 15.49
N SER A 653 -20.22 -30.07 14.88
CA SER A 653 -19.38 -28.96 15.31
C SER A 653 -19.23 -27.97 14.16
N ARG A 654 -19.94 -26.85 14.28
CA ARG A 654 -19.88 -25.66 13.41
C ARG A 654 -18.54 -24.90 13.54
N ARG A 655 -17.42 -25.59 13.69
CA ARG A 655 -16.10 -25.03 13.99
C ARG A 655 -15.06 -25.59 13.03
N TYR A 656 -14.10 -24.74 12.65
CA TYR A 656 -12.93 -25.19 11.91
C TYR A 656 -12.07 -26.13 12.76
N PRO A 657 -11.23 -26.96 12.10
CA PRO A 657 -10.13 -27.63 12.74
C PRO A 657 -9.30 -26.70 13.62
N SER A 658 -8.76 -27.20 14.73
CA SER A 658 -8.07 -26.38 15.75
C SER A 658 -6.82 -25.66 15.23
N TRP A 659 -6.23 -26.14 14.14
CA TRP A 659 -5.07 -25.55 13.46
C TRP A 659 -5.45 -24.50 12.39
N ILE A 660 -6.73 -24.27 12.13
CA ILE A 660 -7.26 -23.14 11.34
C ILE A 660 -7.85 -22.11 12.30
N VAL A 661 -7.07 -21.09 12.64
CA VAL A 661 -7.45 -20.10 13.65
C VAL A 661 -8.31 -19.01 13.02
N SER A 662 -9.55 -18.92 13.50
CA SER A 662 -10.52 -17.92 13.09
C SER A 662 -10.23 -16.53 13.69
N ARG A 663 -10.57 -15.49 12.95
CA ARG A 663 -10.32 -14.07 13.27
C ARG A 663 -11.05 -13.55 14.50
N ASP A 664 -12.06 -14.26 15.02
CA ASP A 664 -12.61 -13.96 16.34
C ASP A 664 -11.56 -14.05 17.46
N LYS A 665 -10.42 -14.73 17.21
CA LYS A 665 -9.26 -14.82 18.11
C LYS A 665 -8.26 -13.68 17.97
N LEU A 666 -8.48 -12.70 17.09
CA LEU A 666 -7.65 -11.50 17.02
C LEU A 666 -7.67 -10.74 18.36
N PRO A 667 -6.63 -9.93 18.66
CA PRO A 667 -6.54 -9.13 19.88
C PRO A 667 -7.82 -8.38 20.26
N PHE A 668 -8.53 -7.81 19.29
CA PHE A 668 -9.77 -7.05 19.48
C PHE A 668 -11.01 -7.78 18.93
N GLY A 669 -10.92 -9.10 18.71
CA GLY A 669 -11.98 -9.91 18.12
C GLY A 669 -12.18 -9.67 16.62
N GLU A 670 -13.30 -10.19 16.10
CA GLU A 670 -13.64 -10.05 14.69
C GLU A 670 -13.89 -8.57 14.34
N PRO A 671 -13.18 -8.00 13.35
CA PRO A 671 -13.22 -6.58 13.02
C PRO A 671 -14.62 -6.00 12.75
N SER A 672 -15.56 -6.81 12.26
CA SER A 672 -16.95 -6.38 12.01
C SER A 672 -17.69 -5.92 13.27
N TYR A 673 -17.33 -6.44 14.46
CA TYR A 673 -17.94 -6.06 15.72
C TYR A 673 -17.33 -4.81 16.36
N ARG A 674 -16.17 -4.35 15.88
CA ARG A 674 -15.44 -3.14 16.35
C ARG A 674 -15.41 -3.02 17.88
N HIS A 675 -14.92 -4.07 18.56
CA HIS A 675 -14.79 -4.04 20.01
C HIS A 675 -13.85 -2.90 20.44
N ARG A 676 -14.32 -2.09 21.39
CA ARG A 676 -13.53 -0.99 21.97
C ARG A 676 -12.49 -1.46 22.99
N GLN A 677 -12.56 -2.74 23.37
CA GLN A 677 -11.71 -3.35 24.39
C GLN A 677 -11.04 -4.59 23.80
N ARG A 678 -9.82 -4.84 24.25
CA ARG A 678 -9.06 -6.05 23.93
C ARG A 678 -9.81 -7.28 24.43
N LEU A 679 -9.82 -8.35 23.64
CA LEU A 679 -10.42 -9.65 23.97
C LEU A 679 -9.37 -10.75 24.07
N HIS A 680 -8.28 -10.65 23.32
CA HIS A 680 -7.23 -11.67 23.27
C HIS A 680 -5.83 -11.03 23.35
N ALA A 681 -4.85 -11.83 23.72
CA ALA A 681 -3.44 -11.41 23.69
C ALA A 681 -2.94 -11.27 22.25
N ASP A 682 -1.88 -10.49 22.08
CA ASP A 682 -1.13 -10.43 20.83
C ASP A 682 -0.43 -11.76 20.57
N SER A 683 -0.41 -12.19 19.31
CA SER A 683 0.21 -13.45 18.91
C SER A 683 1.72 -13.43 19.14
N LEU A 684 2.26 -14.48 19.75
CA LEU A 684 3.68 -14.66 20.05
C LEU A 684 4.50 -14.87 18.77
N VAL A 685 3.92 -15.51 17.74
CA VAL A 685 4.59 -15.70 16.44
C VAL A 685 4.71 -14.41 15.61
N GLY A 686 4.21 -13.28 16.11
CA GLY A 686 4.30 -11.98 15.46
C GLY A 686 3.64 -11.92 14.08
N ARG A 687 4.02 -10.90 13.29
CA ARG A 687 3.56 -10.74 11.90
C ARG A 687 4.33 -11.64 10.94
N SER A 688 3.74 -11.96 9.80
CA SER A 688 4.41 -12.71 8.73
C SER A 688 5.73 -12.02 8.30
N GLY A 689 6.75 -12.82 8.01
CA GLY A 689 8.07 -12.34 7.55
C GLY A 689 8.99 -11.78 8.64
N LYS A 690 8.50 -11.50 9.86
CA LYS A 690 9.31 -11.06 11.02
C LYS A 690 9.15 -12.06 12.17
N ARG A 691 10.01 -13.08 12.22
CA ARG A 691 10.01 -14.07 13.30
C ARG A 691 10.59 -13.47 14.58
N THR A 692 9.79 -13.45 15.64
CA THR A 692 10.20 -12.96 16.97
C THR A 692 11.00 -14.00 17.76
N PHE A 693 10.77 -15.28 17.48
CA PHE A 693 11.32 -16.43 18.20
C PHE A 693 11.84 -17.48 17.21
N ASN A 694 12.61 -18.46 17.70
CA ASN A 694 13.15 -19.56 16.90
C ASN A 694 13.20 -20.88 17.70
N ALA A 695 12.09 -21.24 18.35
CA ALA A 695 12.01 -22.41 19.22
C ALA A 695 12.40 -23.71 18.49
N HIS A 696 12.01 -23.83 17.22
CA HIS A 696 12.32 -24.98 16.36
C HIS A 696 13.76 -25.02 15.81
N ARG A 697 14.58 -24.00 16.09
CA ARG A 697 16.01 -23.88 15.68
C ARG A 697 16.25 -24.11 14.19
N GLY A 698 15.42 -23.53 13.33
CA GLY A 698 15.59 -23.60 11.87
C GLY A 698 15.25 -24.94 11.22
N THR A 699 14.67 -25.90 11.94
CA THR A 699 14.07 -27.10 11.33
C THR A 699 12.97 -26.68 10.32
N LYS A 700 12.90 -27.36 9.18
CA LYS A 700 11.86 -27.09 8.18
C LYS A 700 10.53 -27.70 8.61
N PRO A 701 9.38 -27.09 8.27
CA PRO A 701 8.07 -27.72 8.46
C PRO A 701 8.03 -29.10 7.80
N ARG A 702 7.59 -30.10 8.56
CA ARG A 702 7.31 -31.46 8.07
C ARG A 702 5.84 -31.72 8.32
N VAL A 703 5.02 -31.30 7.37
CA VAL A 703 3.58 -31.29 7.49
C VAL A 703 2.89 -31.90 6.28
N SER A 704 1.73 -32.50 6.52
CA SER A 704 0.82 -32.98 5.47
C SER A 704 -0.62 -32.93 6.00
N VAL A 705 -1.59 -32.99 5.10
CA VAL A 705 -3.02 -32.95 5.45
C VAL A 705 -3.65 -34.31 5.18
N GLY A 706 -4.53 -34.75 6.07
CA GLY A 706 -5.31 -35.96 5.87
C GLY A 706 -6.37 -35.76 4.78
N ARG A 707 -6.59 -36.79 3.97
CA ARG A 707 -7.57 -36.77 2.89
C ARG A 707 -8.40 -38.05 2.89
N HIS A 708 -9.68 -37.90 2.59
CA HIS A 708 -10.58 -39.02 2.34
C HIS A 708 -10.24 -39.72 1.01
N GLY A 709 -10.84 -40.89 0.78
CA GLY A 709 -10.59 -41.69 -0.43
C GLY A 709 -11.00 -41.01 -1.75
N ASP A 710 -11.85 -39.98 -1.69
CA ASP A 710 -12.23 -39.13 -2.82
C ASP A 710 -11.31 -37.92 -3.02
N GLY A 711 -10.28 -37.76 -2.17
CA GLY A 711 -9.33 -36.66 -2.20
C GLY A 711 -9.73 -35.41 -1.42
N SER A 712 -10.95 -35.36 -0.86
CA SER A 712 -11.40 -34.24 -0.03
C SER A 712 -10.67 -34.21 1.32
N PHE A 713 -10.51 -33.02 1.88
CA PHE A 713 -9.82 -32.82 3.16
C PHE A 713 -10.61 -33.38 4.36
N ASP A 714 -9.95 -34.14 5.24
CA ASP A 714 -10.60 -34.86 6.35
C ASP A 714 -10.60 -34.11 7.70
N GLY A 715 -10.08 -32.89 7.73
CA GLY A 715 -9.97 -32.08 8.95
C GLY A 715 -8.63 -32.18 9.68
N THR A 716 -7.73 -33.10 9.30
CA THR A 716 -6.50 -33.37 10.06
C THR A 716 -5.22 -32.79 9.44
N LEU A 717 -4.35 -32.23 10.28
CA LEU A 717 -2.99 -31.81 9.96
C LEU A 717 -2.00 -32.75 10.65
N HIS A 718 -1.19 -33.45 9.88
CA HIS A 718 -0.07 -34.24 10.37
C HIS A 718 1.16 -33.36 10.47
N ALA A 719 1.76 -33.25 11.65
CA ALA A 719 2.94 -32.41 11.90
C ALA A 719 3.97 -33.14 12.77
N ARG A 720 5.26 -33.03 12.43
CA ARG A 720 6.36 -33.53 13.28
C ARG A 720 6.78 -32.55 14.33
N GLY A 721 7.15 -33.03 15.50
CA GLY A 721 7.74 -32.23 16.56
C GLY A 721 8.19 -33.08 17.73
N PHE A 722 8.34 -32.46 18.90
CA PHE A 722 8.66 -33.19 20.12
C PHE A 722 7.95 -32.56 21.32
N VAL A 723 7.64 -33.40 22.30
CA VAL A 723 7.03 -32.98 23.57
C VAL A 723 8.13 -32.48 24.49
N ILE A 724 7.91 -31.29 25.03
CA ILE A 724 8.82 -30.62 25.96
C ILE A 724 8.33 -30.68 27.41
N GLY A 725 7.05 -30.92 27.66
CA GLY A 725 6.58 -31.17 29.01
C GLY A 725 5.08 -31.31 29.07
N ARG A 726 4.57 -31.73 30.23
CA ARG A 726 3.13 -31.75 30.51
C ARG A 726 2.82 -30.78 31.64
N ILE A 727 1.80 -29.96 31.44
CA ILE A 727 1.38 -28.96 32.43
C ILE A 727 0.96 -29.69 33.71
N ASP A 728 1.67 -29.46 34.81
CA ASP A 728 1.32 -30.02 36.13
C ASP A 728 0.55 -29.02 36.98
N GLN A 729 0.85 -27.73 36.82
CA GLN A 729 0.16 -26.63 37.48
C GLN A 729 -0.11 -25.47 36.52
N ARG A 730 -1.26 -24.80 36.69
CA ARG A 730 -1.61 -23.58 35.95
C ARG A 730 -2.37 -22.60 36.83
N SER A 731 -2.26 -21.32 36.53
CA SER A 731 -3.01 -20.27 37.22
C SER A 731 -4.47 -20.17 36.78
N THR A 732 -5.22 -19.34 37.51
CA THR A 732 -6.40 -18.65 36.99
C THR A 732 -6.10 -17.83 35.73
N ARG A 733 -7.15 -17.47 34.98
CA ARG A 733 -7.02 -16.72 33.73
C ARG A 733 -6.69 -15.27 34.05
N LEU A 734 -5.70 -14.71 33.36
CA LEU A 734 -5.31 -13.29 33.41
C LEU A 734 -6.34 -12.41 32.67
N ALA A 735 -7.56 -12.34 33.20
CA ALA A 735 -8.66 -11.58 32.60
C ALA A 735 -8.38 -10.07 32.71
N SER A 736 -8.64 -9.33 31.62
CA SER A 736 -8.40 -7.88 31.57
C SER A 736 -6.97 -7.46 31.93
N ALA A 737 -5.98 -8.32 31.62
CA ALA A 737 -4.58 -8.13 32.00
C ALA A 737 -4.32 -7.97 33.52
N ILE A 738 -5.21 -8.47 34.38
CA ILE A 738 -4.97 -8.52 35.83
C ILE A 738 -4.05 -9.71 36.13
N ILE A 739 -2.86 -9.43 36.64
CA ILE A 739 -1.87 -10.42 37.04
C ILE A 739 -2.08 -10.77 38.50
N THR A 740 -2.62 -11.95 38.77
CA THR A 740 -2.94 -12.34 40.14
C THR A 740 -1.70 -12.82 40.91
N LYS A 741 -1.74 -12.72 42.24
CA LYS A 741 -0.73 -13.27 43.16
C LYS A 741 -0.47 -14.75 42.90
N GLU A 742 -1.50 -15.52 42.58
CA GLU A 742 -1.39 -16.93 42.20
C GLU A 742 -0.50 -17.09 40.95
N CYS A 743 -0.71 -16.26 39.92
CA CYS A 743 0.08 -16.30 38.70
C CYS A 743 1.56 -16.04 38.98
N LEU A 744 1.86 -15.00 39.79
CA LEU A 744 3.22 -14.65 40.19
C LEU A 744 3.85 -15.76 41.05
N SER A 745 3.07 -16.39 41.93
CA SER A 745 3.56 -17.43 42.83
C SER A 745 4.02 -18.68 42.06
N ILE A 746 3.29 -19.08 41.00
CA ILE A 746 3.68 -20.21 40.14
C ILE A 746 5.03 -19.96 39.46
N LEU A 747 5.27 -18.73 38.98
CA LEU A 747 6.54 -18.36 38.34
C LEU A 747 7.72 -18.30 39.35
N CYS A 748 7.41 -18.24 40.64
CA CYS A 748 8.37 -18.03 41.72
C CYS A 748 8.57 -19.24 42.65
N GLN A 749 7.93 -20.37 42.39
CA GLN A 749 7.76 -21.43 43.38
C GLN A 749 9.06 -22.10 43.87
N ASP A 750 10.10 -22.18 43.03
CA ASP A 750 11.38 -22.84 43.39
C ASP A 750 12.50 -21.87 43.75
N ILE A 751 12.19 -20.58 43.96
CA ILE A 751 13.22 -19.61 44.30
C ILE A 751 13.58 -19.80 45.77
N PRO A 752 14.85 -20.07 46.10
CA PRO A 752 15.28 -20.19 47.49
C PRO A 752 15.05 -18.88 48.24
N GLU A 753 14.63 -18.95 49.50
CA GLU A 753 14.60 -17.76 50.37
C GLU A 753 16.04 -17.24 50.56
N THR A 754 16.35 -16.10 49.93
CA THR A 754 17.67 -15.49 50.02
C THR A 754 17.92 -14.90 51.41
N GLN A 755 19.02 -15.30 52.05
CA GLN A 755 19.46 -14.75 53.34
C GLN A 755 20.10 -13.35 53.22
N SER A 756 20.41 -12.91 52.00
CA SER A 756 20.97 -11.58 51.72
C SER A 756 19.88 -10.52 51.74
N GLY A 757 20.13 -9.40 52.42
CA GLY A 757 19.20 -8.26 52.55
C GLY A 757 18.87 -7.49 51.25
N ILE A 758 19.07 -8.10 50.08
CA ILE A 758 18.80 -7.55 48.74
C ILE A 758 17.78 -8.47 48.06
N VAL A 759 16.63 -7.91 47.68
CA VAL A 759 15.60 -8.63 46.90
C VAL A 759 16.10 -8.77 45.46
N ASP A 760 16.50 -9.98 45.05
CA ASP A 760 16.77 -10.28 43.65
C ASP A 760 15.48 -10.69 42.94
N ILE A 761 15.08 -9.95 41.90
CA ILE A 761 13.88 -10.27 41.12
C ILE A 761 14.22 -11.35 40.09
N PRO A 762 13.62 -12.55 40.17
CA PRO A 762 13.93 -13.68 39.29
C PRO A 762 13.68 -13.33 37.82
N CYS A 763 14.60 -13.74 36.96
CA CYS A 763 14.45 -13.55 35.51
C CYS A 763 13.19 -14.22 34.97
N ALA A 764 12.86 -15.42 35.45
CA ALA A 764 11.65 -16.15 35.05
C ALA A 764 10.36 -15.35 35.33
N LEU A 765 10.33 -14.51 36.37
CA LEU A 765 9.15 -13.72 36.71
C LEU A 765 8.89 -12.62 35.68
N TRP A 766 9.83 -11.68 35.53
CA TRP A 766 9.60 -10.49 34.70
C TRP A 766 9.73 -10.78 33.20
N ARG A 767 10.59 -11.72 32.80
CA ARG A 767 10.71 -12.12 31.39
C ARG A 767 9.47 -12.87 30.93
N THR A 768 8.88 -13.74 31.75
CA THR A 768 7.67 -14.47 31.33
C THR A 768 6.49 -13.55 31.05
N LEU A 769 6.29 -12.53 31.88
CA LEU A 769 5.15 -11.61 31.73
C LEU A 769 5.22 -10.76 30.46
N CYS A 770 6.42 -10.46 29.94
CA CYS A 770 6.62 -9.76 28.67
C CYS A 770 7.04 -10.70 27.53
N ALA A 771 6.93 -12.02 27.71
CA ALA A 771 7.42 -13.03 26.77
C ALA A 771 8.89 -12.83 26.32
N ASP A 772 9.72 -12.31 27.22
CA ASP A 772 11.12 -11.94 27.03
C ASP A 772 11.37 -11.04 25.81
N ARG A 773 10.41 -10.16 25.51
CA ARG A 773 10.50 -9.18 24.43
C ARG A 773 10.20 -7.77 24.92
N ASP A 774 10.70 -6.80 24.17
CA ASP A 774 10.31 -5.40 24.26
C ASP A 774 9.22 -5.06 23.22
N GLN A 775 8.84 -3.78 23.15
CA GLN A 775 7.83 -3.28 22.20
C GLN A 775 8.21 -3.42 20.72
N ASN A 776 9.50 -3.59 20.41
CA ASN A 776 10.00 -3.78 19.04
C ASN A 776 10.08 -5.26 18.65
N GLY A 777 9.90 -6.17 19.62
CA GLY A 777 10.15 -7.60 19.46
C GLY A 777 11.62 -7.97 19.64
N ASP A 778 12.45 -7.08 20.20
CA ASP A 778 13.84 -7.37 20.57
C ASP A 778 13.88 -8.00 21.99
N PRO A 779 14.98 -8.66 22.40
CA PRO A 779 15.08 -9.26 23.73
C PRO A 779 14.83 -8.25 24.86
N ALA A 780 14.06 -8.65 25.87
CA ALA A 780 13.63 -7.74 26.91
C ALA A 780 14.82 -7.10 27.67
N PRO A 781 14.85 -5.75 27.79
CA PRO A 781 15.96 -5.05 28.42
C PRO A 781 15.99 -5.30 29.93
N ARG A 782 17.19 -5.31 30.53
CA ARG A 782 17.36 -5.52 31.97
C ARG A 782 16.62 -4.51 32.84
N VAL A 783 16.32 -3.31 32.32
CA VAL A 783 15.54 -2.29 33.05
C VAL A 783 14.12 -2.78 33.40
N TYR A 784 13.58 -3.78 32.70
CA TYR A 784 12.29 -4.40 33.06
C TYR A 784 12.35 -5.17 34.38
N GLN A 785 13.53 -5.64 34.80
CA GLN A 785 13.72 -6.19 36.14
C GLN A 785 13.46 -5.11 37.21
N THR A 786 13.97 -3.90 37.00
CA THR A 786 13.70 -2.74 37.86
C THR A 786 12.23 -2.32 37.79
N ALA A 787 11.60 -2.40 36.61
CA ALA A 787 10.17 -2.15 36.49
C ALA A 787 9.34 -3.12 37.35
N MET A 788 9.63 -4.43 37.27
CA MET A 788 8.96 -5.43 38.09
C MET A 788 9.20 -5.20 39.59
N PHE A 789 10.41 -4.82 39.99
CA PHE A 789 10.72 -4.44 41.37
C PHE A 789 9.82 -3.28 41.84
N HIS A 790 9.70 -2.20 41.05
CA HIS A 790 8.82 -1.08 41.37
C HIS A 790 7.35 -1.50 41.49
N LEU A 791 6.86 -2.35 40.58
CA LEU A 791 5.48 -2.84 40.61
C LEU A 791 5.19 -3.59 41.91
N LEU A 792 6.05 -4.55 42.27
CA LEU A 792 5.86 -5.32 43.51
C LEU A 792 5.85 -4.45 44.77
N HIS A 793 6.65 -3.38 44.81
CA HIS A 793 6.66 -2.46 45.96
C HIS A 793 5.42 -1.56 46.00
N MET A 794 4.96 -1.12 44.83
CA MET A 794 3.80 -0.23 44.69
C MET A 794 2.47 -0.93 44.99
N THR A 795 2.34 -2.21 44.63
CA THR A 795 1.10 -2.98 44.81
C THR A 795 1.08 -3.81 46.10
N SER A 796 2.21 -3.93 46.80
CA SER A 796 2.31 -4.73 48.02
C SER A 796 1.42 -4.21 49.15
N SER A 797 0.72 -5.13 49.82
CA SER A 797 -0.07 -4.86 51.02
C SER A 797 0.74 -4.85 52.31
N VAL A 798 2.07 -5.02 52.24
CA VAL A 798 2.97 -5.07 53.41
C VAL A 798 3.21 -3.65 53.95
N SER A 799 3.15 -3.48 55.26
CA SER A 799 3.26 -2.15 55.91
C SER A 799 4.63 -1.46 55.73
N ASN A 800 5.68 -2.22 55.42
CA ASN A 800 7.02 -1.69 55.07
C ASN A 800 7.66 -2.52 53.93
N PRO A 801 7.24 -2.31 52.67
CA PRO A 801 7.70 -3.10 51.52
C PRO A 801 9.22 -2.99 51.32
N ASN A 802 9.77 -1.79 51.54
CA ASN A 802 11.19 -1.48 51.39
C ASN A 802 12.10 -2.24 52.38
N GLY A 803 11.53 -2.83 53.43
CA GLY A 803 12.24 -3.64 54.42
C GLY A 803 12.08 -5.16 54.24
N SER A 804 11.21 -5.61 53.31
CA SER A 804 11.00 -7.03 53.06
C SER A 804 12.05 -7.57 52.09
N THR A 805 12.77 -8.61 52.50
CA THR A 805 13.77 -9.30 51.65
C THR A 805 13.19 -10.54 50.95
N ASN A 806 11.96 -10.93 51.30
CA ASN A 806 11.28 -12.10 50.74
C ASN A 806 10.33 -11.66 49.61
N ILE A 807 10.60 -12.13 48.39
CA ILE A 807 9.77 -11.84 47.22
C ILE A 807 8.33 -12.35 47.38
N HIS A 808 8.11 -13.50 48.03
CA HIS A 808 6.78 -14.07 48.24
C HIS A 808 5.89 -13.19 49.12
N ALA A 809 6.49 -12.37 50.01
CA ALA A 809 5.77 -11.41 50.83
C ALA A 809 5.33 -10.17 50.03
N LEU A 810 6.02 -9.84 48.92
CA LEU A 810 5.72 -8.70 48.07
C LEU A 810 4.68 -9.03 46.97
N LEU A 811 4.43 -10.31 46.70
CA LEU A 811 3.48 -10.71 45.65
C LEU A 811 2.05 -10.29 46.00
N SER A 812 1.46 -9.54 45.09
CA SER A 812 0.12 -8.95 45.14
C SER A 812 -0.48 -8.97 43.73
N ASP A 813 -1.79 -8.77 43.62
CA ASP A 813 -2.44 -8.62 42.31
C ASP A 813 -1.98 -7.30 41.67
N ILE A 814 -1.71 -7.33 40.36
CA ILE A 814 -1.30 -6.16 39.56
C ILE A 814 -2.33 -5.98 38.45
N ASP A 815 -3.13 -4.92 38.53
CA ASP A 815 -3.99 -4.48 37.43
C ASP A 815 -3.16 -3.58 36.48
N VAL A 816 -2.83 -4.11 35.30
CA VAL A 816 -1.96 -3.43 34.33
C VAL A 816 -2.57 -2.11 33.86
N GLU A 817 -3.88 -2.06 33.62
CA GLU A 817 -4.57 -0.87 33.12
C GLU A 817 -4.66 0.20 34.23
N GLU A 818 -5.00 -0.20 35.46
CA GLU A 818 -5.04 0.71 36.62
C GLU A 818 -3.67 1.33 36.90
N VAL A 819 -2.58 0.57 36.76
CA VAL A 819 -1.23 1.09 36.97
C VAL A 819 -0.77 1.98 35.82
N LEU A 820 -1.16 1.68 34.57
CA LEU A 820 -0.88 2.55 33.43
C LEU A 820 -1.59 3.92 33.53
N ASP A 821 -2.67 3.98 34.29
CA ASP A 821 -3.48 5.18 34.53
C ASP A 821 -2.87 6.17 35.54
N ILE A 822 -1.94 5.74 36.37
CA ILE A 822 -1.20 6.60 37.29
C ILE A 822 0.13 7.08 36.69
N ASP A 823 0.75 8.06 37.34
CA ASP A 823 2.06 8.57 36.93
C ASP A 823 3.16 7.62 37.41
N VAL A 824 3.68 6.82 36.47
CA VAL A 824 4.77 5.85 36.70
C VAL A 824 5.98 6.19 35.84
N PRO A 825 7.20 5.83 36.30
CA PRO A 825 8.41 5.99 35.50
C PRO A 825 8.28 5.37 34.10
N GLU A 826 8.92 5.98 33.11
CA GLU A 826 8.80 5.57 31.70
C GLU A 826 9.16 4.10 31.45
N HIS A 827 10.20 3.58 32.12
CA HIS A 827 10.58 2.17 31.98
C HIS A 827 9.52 1.20 32.54
N VAL A 828 8.76 1.61 33.57
CA VAL A 828 7.62 0.84 34.10
C VAL A 828 6.48 0.86 33.09
N ARG A 829 6.16 2.03 32.55
CA ARG A 829 5.15 2.19 31.49
C ARG A 829 5.47 1.32 30.28
N ASN A 830 6.71 1.37 29.78
CA ASN A 830 7.15 0.59 28.62
C ASN A 830 7.06 -0.92 28.88
N TYR A 831 7.41 -1.37 30.08
CA TYR A 831 7.23 -2.78 30.47
C TYR A 831 5.75 -3.17 30.49
N LEU A 832 4.89 -2.39 31.16
CA LEU A 832 3.46 -2.66 31.27
C LEU A 832 2.74 -2.65 29.93
N MET A 833 3.15 -1.81 28.98
CA MET A 833 2.60 -1.81 27.61
C MET A 833 2.83 -3.16 26.90
N VAL A 834 4.02 -3.75 27.05
CA VAL A 834 4.31 -5.08 26.48
C VAL A 834 3.55 -6.16 27.25
N VAL A 835 3.58 -6.11 28.57
CA VAL A 835 2.88 -7.05 29.45
C VAL A 835 1.39 -7.09 29.13
N GLY A 836 0.72 -5.94 28.99
CA GLY A 836 -0.71 -5.84 28.69
C GLY A 836 -1.11 -6.51 27.36
N GLY A 837 -0.25 -6.45 26.34
CA GLY A 837 -0.44 -7.17 25.08
C GLY A 837 -0.19 -8.67 25.21
N VAL A 838 0.74 -9.09 26.06
CA VAL A 838 1.17 -10.49 26.22
C VAL A 838 0.27 -11.28 27.17
N VAL A 839 -0.14 -10.75 28.32
CA VAL A 839 -0.78 -11.59 29.36
C VAL A 839 -2.27 -11.83 29.12
N TRP A 840 -2.91 -11.02 28.26
CA TRP A 840 -4.37 -10.97 28.14
C TRP A 840 -5.02 -12.35 27.91
N ASN A 841 -5.85 -12.78 28.86
CA ASN A 841 -6.53 -14.08 28.87
C ASN A 841 -5.62 -15.32 28.83
N ARG A 842 -4.28 -15.18 28.89
CA ARG A 842 -3.35 -16.30 29.07
C ARG A 842 -3.37 -16.79 30.52
N ARG A 843 -2.59 -17.85 30.79
CA ARG A 843 -2.37 -18.43 32.12
C ARG A 843 -0.88 -18.61 32.33
N THR A 844 -0.39 -18.38 33.53
CA THR A 844 0.94 -18.90 33.88
C THR A 844 0.82 -20.39 34.11
N PHE A 845 1.86 -21.12 33.75
CA PHE A 845 1.92 -22.55 33.97
C PHE A 845 3.30 -22.98 34.43
N ARG A 846 3.33 -24.18 34.97
CA ARG A 846 4.51 -24.95 35.29
C ARG A 846 4.37 -26.31 34.61
N CYS A 847 5.48 -26.89 34.18
CA CYS A 847 5.51 -28.25 33.69
C CYS A 847 6.78 -28.97 34.13
N ASN A 848 6.63 -30.27 34.36
CA ASN A 848 7.75 -31.15 34.66
C ASN A 848 8.37 -31.62 33.34
N TRP A 849 9.63 -31.23 33.10
CA TRP A 849 10.44 -31.80 32.03
C TRP A 849 11.28 -32.95 32.61
N SER A 850 10.84 -34.19 32.43
CA SER A 850 11.43 -35.35 33.13
C SER A 850 12.83 -35.77 32.67
N PHE A 851 13.43 -35.13 31.66
CA PHE A 851 14.62 -35.67 30.98
C PHE A 851 15.86 -34.76 30.80
N VAL A 852 15.82 -33.44 31.06
CA VAL A 852 16.91 -32.51 30.68
C VAL A 852 17.27 -31.48 31.78
N THR A 853 16.32 -30.96 32.55
CA THR A 853 16.60 -29.97 33.62
C THR A 853 16.12 -30.46 34.98
N ASP A 854 16.92 -30.27 36.03
CA ASP A 854 16.51 -30.55 37.42
C ASP A 854 15.45 -29.56 37.92
N SER A 855 15.28 -28.43 37.21
CA SER A 855 14.25 -27.42 37.48
C SER A 855 13.09 -27.56 36.48
N PRO A 856 11.84 -27.42 36.94
CA PRO A 856 10.68 -27.43 36.06
C PRO A 856 10.62 -26.17 35.22
N LEU A 857 9.96 -26.28 34.06
CA LEU A 857 9.78 -25.14 33.17
C LEU A 857 8.54 -24.36 33.58
N VAL A 858 8.60 -23.05 33.34
CA VAL A 858 7.48 -22.12 33.58
C VAL A 858 7.25 -21.26 32.35
N GLY A 859 6.05 -20.73 32.21
CA GLY A 859 5.71 -19.94 31.03
C GLY A 859 4.28 -19.41 31.02
N LEU A 860 3.86 -18.97 29.83
CA LEU A 860 2.48 -18.57 29.53
C LEU A 860 1.85 -19.55 28.57
N ALA A 861 0.64 -19.99 28.90
CA ALA A 861 -0.18 -20.89 28.10
C ALA A 861 -1.48 -20.18 27.65
N PRO A 862 -2.11 -20.63 26.55
CA PRO A 862 -3.36 -20.07 26.06
C PRO A 862 -4.50 -20.28 27.06
N GLN A 863 -5.56 -19.47 26.95
CA GLN A 863 -6.70 -19.47 27.89
C GLN A 863 -7.28 -20.86 28.17
N GLY A 864 -7.34 -21.70 27.13
CA GLY A 864 -7.96 -23.03 27.15
C GLY A 864 -7.08 -24.13 27.73
N ALA A 865 -5.82 -23.83 28.10
CA ALA A 865 -4.88 -24.82 28.60
C ALA A 865 -5.33 -25.42 29.95
N LYS A 866 -5.07 -26.71 30.12
CA LYS A 866 -5.41 -27.53 31.29
C LYS A 866 -4.18 -28.28 31.79
N VAL A 867 -4.28 -28.77 33.02
CA VAL A 867 -3.35 -29.78 33.54
C VAL A 867 -3.39 -31.01 32.61
N ASP A 868 -2.24 -31.65 32.44
CA ASP A 868 -1.97 -32.79 31.54
C ASP A 868 -1.89 -32.47 30.03
N ASP A 869 -2.21 -31.24 29.61
CA ASP A 869 -1.94 -30.80 28.24
C ASP A 869 -0.43 -30.81 27.98
N SER A 870 -0.04 -31.20 26.76
CA SER A 870 1.36 -31.33 26.36
C SER A 870 1.87 -30.02 25.74
N ILE A 871 2.99 -29.52 26.24
CA ILE A 871 3.74 -28.45 25.59
C ILE A 871 4.67 -29.09 24.56
N CYS A 872 4.60 -28.66 23.31
CA CYS A 872 5.31 -29.25 22.18
C CYS A 872 6.03 -28.19 21.36
N ILE A 873 7.15 -28.55 20.71
CA ILE A 873 7.77 -27.74 19.66
C ILE A 873 7.57 -28.47 18.35
N LEU A 874 6.77 -27.89 17.45
CA LEU A 874 6.55 -28.41 16.10
C LEU A 874 7.66 -27.93 15.16
N SER A 875 8.06 -28.81 14.24
CA SER A 875 9.07 -28.49 13.22
C SER A 875 8.58 -27.30 12.39
N GLY A 876 9.41 -26.27 12.29
CA GLY A 876 9.08 -25.03 11.57
C GLY A 876 8.20 -24.03 12.32
N CYS A 877 7.77 -24.29 13.57
CA CYS A 877 7.02 -23.34 14.38
C CYS A 877 7.97 -22.52 15.28
N SER A 878 7.90 -21.19 15.21
CA SER A 878 8.78 -20.26 15.94
C SER A 878 8.61 -20.29 17.45
N VAL A 879 7.47 -20.80 17.95
CA VAL A 879 7.12 -20.86 19.37
C VAL A 879 6.68 -22.28 19.76
N PRO A 880 6.79 -22.64 21.05
CA PRO A 880 6.10 -23.82 21.58
C PRO A 880 4.57 -23.69 21.44
N VAL A 881 3.89 -24.82 21.33
CA VAL A 881 2.43 -24.92 21.25
C VAL A 881 1.89 -25.88 22.31
N VAL A 882 0.63 -25.68 22.72
CA VAL A 882 -0.07 -26.56 23.64
C VAL A 882 -1.00 -27.48 22.86
N LEU A 883 -0.76 -28.78 22.96
CA LEU A 883 -1.56 -29.83 22.34
C LEU A 883 -2.29 -30.63 23.42
N ARG A 884 -3.59 -30.87 23.19
CA ARG A 884 -4.40 -31.75 24.03
C ARG A 884 -4.72 -33.04 23.29
N GLU A 885 -4.36 -34.15 23.90
CA GLU A 885 -4.69 -35.48 23.40
C GLU A 885 -6.20 -35.75 23.53
N ARG A 886 -6.80 -36.29 22.47
CA ARG A 886 -8.23 -36.62 22.37
C ARG A 886 -8.38 -37.99 21.70
N PRO A 887 -9.39 -38.79 22.09
CA PRO A 887 -9.75 -39.98 21.33
C PRO A 887 -10.28 -39.56 19.95
N ASP A 888 -9.76 -40.18 18.89
CA ASP A 888 -10.24 -39.96 17.53
C ASP A 888 -11.54 -40.76 17.31
N LEU A 889 -12.67 -40.04 17.35
CA LEU A 889 -14.00 -40.60 17.15
C LEU A 889 -14.23 -41.15 15.73
N ALA A 890 -13.42 -40.76 14.75
CA ALA A 890 -13.57 -41.16 13.35
C ALA A 890 -12.66 -42.33 12.93
N GLY A 891 -11.48 -42.47 13.55
CA GLY A 891 -10.44 -43.43 13.14
C GLY A 891 -10.03 -44.48 14.19
N GLY A 892 -10.57 -44.44 15.41
CA GLY A 892 -10.24 -45.41 16.47
C GLY A 892 -8.84 -45.25 17.07
N GLY A 893 -8.16 -44.13 16.82
CA GLY A 893 -6.83 -43.77 17.33
C GLY A 893 -6.83 -42.58 18.31
N LEU A 894 -5.67 -41.94 18.48
CA LEU A 894 -5.50 -40.72 19.26
C LEU A 894 -5.23 -39.54 18.31
N CYS A 895 -5.94 -38.44 18.50
CA CYS A 895 -5.70 -37.16 17.81
C CYS A 895 -5.38 -36.05 18.82
N HIS A 896 -4.94 -34.90 18.32
CA HIS A 896 -4.54 -33.76 19.13
C HIS A 896 -5.38 -32.54 18.76
N GLU A 897 -5.81 -31.79 19.76
CA GLU A 897 -6.42 -30.47 19.62
C GLU A 897 -5.34 -29.42 19.88
N LEU A 898 -5.09 -28.51 18.92
CA LEU A 898 -4.22 -27.36 19.12
C LEU A 898 -4.95 -26.33 20.00
N ILE A 899 -4.49 -26.16 21.23
CA ILE A 899 -5.08 -25.18 22.16
C ILE A 899 -4.54 -23.77 21.87
N GLY A 900 -3.30 -23.67 21.38
CA GLY A 900 -2.67 -22.42 20.97
C GLY A 900 -1.17 -22.38 21.26
N GLU A 901 -0.55 -21.27 20.92
CA GLU A 901 0.86 -20.95 21.21
C GLU A 901 1.13 -20.75 22.71
N ALA A 902 2.35 -21.05 23.14
CA ALA A 902 2.86 -20.87 24.48
C ALA A 902 4.20 -20.12 24.47
N PHE A 903 4.44 -19.33 25.51
CA PHE A 903 5.77 -18.84 25.84
C PHE A 903 6.35 -19.75 26.93
N VAL A 904 7.59 -20.21 26.77
CA VAL A 904 8.25 -21.09 27.73
C VAL A 904 9.62 -20.48 28.05
N TYR A 905 9.81 -20.10 29.30
CA TYR A 905 11.05 -19.45 29.72
C TYR A 905 12.25 -20.39 29.51
N GLY A 906 13.24 -19.94 28.73
CA GLY A 906 14.44 -20.72 28.41
C GLY A 906 14.26 -21.76 27.29
N ALA A 907 13.22 -21.63 26.46
CA ALA A 907 12.94 -22.57 25.37
C ALA A 907 12.44 -21.90 24.07
N MET A 908 12.58 -20.58 23.94
CA MET A 908 11.98 -19.81 22.83
C MET A 908 12.90 -19.62 21.64
N ASP A 909 14.22 -19.71 21.81
CA ASP A 909 15.24 -19.41 20.82
C ASP A 909 16.22 -20.58 20.62
N GLY A 910 15.67 -21.80 20.72
CA GLY A 910 16.39 -23.05 20.48
C GLY A 910 17.36 -23.44 21.59
N GLU A 911 17.25 -22.83 22.78
CA GLU A 911 18.12 -23.09 23.94
C GLU A 911 18.03 -24.54 24.41
N LEU A 912 16.87 -25.17 24.25
CA LEU A 912 16.68 -26.60 24.54
C LEU A 912 17.60 -27.51 23.72
N PHE A 913 18.02 -27.07 22.53
CA PHE A 913 19.00 -27.81 21.76
C PHE A 913 20.44 -27.48 22.14
N ALA A 914 20.73 -26.47 22.96
CA ALA A 914 22.09 -26.17 23.41
C ALA A 914 22.59 -27.17 24.46
N TYR A 915 21.67 -27.89 25.12
CA TYR A 915 21.95 -28.99 26.04
C TYR A 915 22.67 -30.18 25.35
N GLY A 916 23.45 -30.95 26.12
CA GLY A 916 24.49 -31.85 25.62
C GLY A 916 23.99 -33.02 24.76
N SER A 917 24.89 -33.67 24.02
CA SER A 917 24.56 -34.75 23.07
C SER A 917 23.88 -35.99 23.70
N ARG A 918 24.09 -36.24 25.00
CA ARG A 918 23.43 -37.32 25.77
C ARG A 918 21.98 -37.01 26.17
N GLU A 919 21.60 -35.75 26.24
CA GLU A 919 20.24 -35.30 26.59
C GLU A 919 19.36 -35.22 25.34
N ARG A 920 19.95 -34.84 24.19
CA ARG A 920 19.26 -34.84 22.88
C ARG A 920 18.77 -36.22 22.43
N SER A 921 19.43 -37.32 22.81
CA SER A 921 18.99 -38.68 22.46
C SER A 921 17.70 -39.12 23.15
N LYS A 922 17.17 -38.32 24.09
CA LYS A 922 15.91 -38.56 24.80
C LYS A 922 14.74 -37.72 24.26
N ILE A 923 14.99 -36.82 23.32
CA ILE A 923 13.93 -36.03 22.66
C ILE A 923 13.42 -36.86 21.48
N GLU A 924 12.31 -37.56 21.68
CA GLU A 924 11.68 -38.35 20.63
C GLU A 924 10.93 -37.44 19.64
N ASP A 925 11.21 -37.61 18.34
CA ASP A 925 10.45 -37.00 17.26
C ASP A 925 9.10 -37.74 17.14
N VAL A 926 8.01 -37.02 17.33
CA VAL A 926 6.63 -37.51 17.36
C VAL A 926 5.88 -36.99 16.13
N ASP A 927 5.14 -37.88 15.48
CA ASP A 927 4.16 -37.54 14.45
C ASP A 927 2.81 -37.20 15.12
N PHE A 928 2.45 -35.92 15.15
CA PHE A 928 1.18 -35.44 15.70
C PHE A 928 0.11 -35.41 14.62
N VAL A 929 -1.07 -35.99 14.92
CA VAL A 929 -2.29 -35.80 14.13
C VAL A 929 -3.13 -34.74 14.83
N ILE A 930 -3.23 -33.54 14.25
CA ILE A 930 -3.92 -32.38 14.83
C ILE A 930 -5.27 -32.20 14.12
N ARG A 931 -6.37 -32.12 14.88
CA ARG A 931 -7.73 -31.90 14.35
C ARG A 931 -8.36 -30.66 14.96
#